data_AF-A0AB39P806-F1
#
_entry.id   AF-A0AB39P806-F1
#
_cell.length_a   1.000
_cell.length_b   1.000
_cell.length_c   1.000
_cell.angle_alpha   90.00
_cell.angle_beta   90.00
_cell.angle_gamma   90.00
#
_symmetry.space_group_name_H-M   'P 1'
#
loop_
_entity.id
_entity.type
_entity.pdbx_description
1 polymer ?
#
loop_
_entity_poly.entity_id
_entity_poly.type
_entity_poly.pdbx_seq_one_letter_code
_entity_poly.pdbx_strand_id
1 'polypeptide(L)'
;MEQEPLNRRNDQAGDPAPQPQEISVITAADVAGSRFTGGTGTAPEPGRQAAVIAQAQSTLPMVVQSLYAERLRSVELRADQAGEPYFALTDRQGRDLTLRVDSVPLPTGTVARAYVNPTSDHHIVQLSDRMDPQQVGRALSHEVGEMLSVRERAMRAAAGDPEVAGVAPPRQNLLARGQLSAAEQGFRLTDEDLGRVGELNYLAARMHDASLGEDQRAEARGELSALVDHAGLRPQAPADSEQHARELQAADLRLDTVDPHLTPESRAVVAQLAVPVEQLGAADAADLQAFRSRAEYTLPLGNGPPMPGLRPDGSPIPREELASAAAEAAEQRTRVSADTLTQLRAEAAANGEWPTRQVVIGGGASLAGRDPDALLIDARGRWHLDPGEGLVQSADQTRGMPAAGLGDAHQFVDPGSRVPRDALRLWEDTLAVRGPVVDGNGTLVAAGDGNLYAQIKPADGSDEVYVKVQGVPTVSTGLTPELIPGADRTVQTLPEALETVRERLPADSPLHARLAEAPTAQAALQVLGEDGVLDTLRADDGSRGALRTLDATAQWEHVRAEAPGRVFIGDEIAENRFDPTAADGPKTWLIAGAGGTGVANAEIILEADPEARVTIVGPNLPPALENQVQFNAMRERFEASHGGDGRLTIDIDPANRVGAVQMHTGPDGKPRFREGNAEAEAYVGCLGRTFPLPEPLQELGERTRSGGGQVNGDLMFDQDRLYVGYGLNFEAGGQQHRVEVTGSASLLLPRGVFPSDTQPALTAMAVRQVPAQTGNAAVGFAPTATQTARLAEAREQGTVQRHSSVPESWQRPTTATASASASASANSPSAPKASAPNATTTTGVPTSGSTTTGPTTTGPTATGPTATGPAATGSTATGPAATGPTASGPAATGPTATGPTGPASVNPIARIARTRSGKGTATPGGPSGPTGGSSAPAQQPRVPRPPQPGGGAPSR
;
A
#
# COMPACT_ATOMS: atom_id res chain seq x y z
N MET A 1 -32.54 23.87 47.91
CA MET A 1 -32.42 23.47 49.32
C MET A 1 -32.91 22.03 49.41
N GLU A 2 -32.14 21.06 49.89
CA GLU A 2 -30.79 21.12 50.46
C GLU A 2 -30.07 19.75 50.39
N GLN A 3 -28.73 19.80 50.36
CA GLN A 3 -27.76 18.80 50.84
C GLN A 3 -27.81 17.33 50.36
N GLU A 4 -26.82 16.98 49.54
CA GLU A 4 -26.09 15.69 49.51
C GLU A 4 -25.40 15.41 50.89
N PRO A 5 -24.85 14.20 51.24
CA PRO A 5 -23.90 13.44 50.38
C PRO A 5 -23.72 11.90 50.58
N LEU A 6 -22.79 11.33 49.78
CA LEU A 6 -21.87 10.19 50.10
C LEU A 6 -22.37 8.72 50.21
N ASN A 7 -22.36 8.04 49.05
CA ASN A 7 -21.39 6.96 48.70
C ASN A 7 -21.21 5.71 49.63
N ARG A 8 -21.60 4.51 49.14
CA ARG A 8 -20.65 3.40 48.77
C ARG A 8 -21.29 2.07 48.34
N ARG A 9 -20.66 1.45 47.32
CA ARG A 9 -20.58 0.01 46.98
C ARG A 9 -21.88 -0.77 46.73
N ASN A 10 -21.99 -1.34 45.53
CA ASN A 10 -21.78 -2.79 45.43
C ASN A 10 -21.09 -3.11 44.10
N ASP A 11 -19.94 -3.77 44.16
CA ASP A 11 -19.14 -4.11 42.98
C ASP A 11 -19.64 -5.43 42.39
N GLN A 12 -20.17 -5.41 41.17
CA GLN A 12 -20.22 -6.59 40.30
C GLN A 12 -19.28 -6.35 39.12
N ALA A 13 -18.37 -7.29 38.88
CA ALA A 13 -17.53 -7.26 37.70
C ALA A 13 -18.41 -7.46 36.47
N GLY A 14 -18.56 -6.41 35.67
CA GLY A 14 -18.86 -6.60 34.26
C GLY A 14 -17.63 -7.21 33.60
N ASP A 15 -17.84 -8.15 32.68
CA ASP A 15 -16.76 -8.63 31.82
C ASP A 15 -16.10 -7.43 31.11
N PRO A 16 -14.76 -7.41 30.98
CA PRO A 16 -14.10 -6.35 30.23
C PRO A 16 -14.61 -6.37 28.79
N ALA A 17 -15.03 -5.20 28.29
CA ALA A 17 -15.39 -5.07 26.87
C ALA A 17 -14.23 -5.59 26.01
N PRO A 18 -14.51 -6.34 24.92
CA PRO A 18 -13.47 -6.93 24.09
C PRO A 18 -12.54 -5.82 23.58
N GLN A 19 -11.26 -5.89 23.95
CA GLN A 19 -10.27 -4.91 23.51
C GLN A 19 -10.10 -4.99 21.99
N PRO A 20 -9.86 -3.85 21.31
CA PRO A 20 -9.67 -3.85 19.87
C PRO A 20 -8.51 -4.77 19.50
N GLN A 21 -8.76 -5.62 18.50
CA GLN A 21 -7.81 -6.65 18.10
C GLN A 21 -6.63 -5.98 17.39
N GLU A 22 -5.43 -6.13 17.95
CA GLU A 22 -4.18 -5.77 17.28
C GLU A 22 -4.03 -6.61 16.00
N ILE A 23 -3.81 -5.94 14.87
CA ILE A 23 -3.69 -6.59 13.56
C ILE A 23 -2.25 -6.52 13.10
N SER A 24 -1.71 -7.67 12.71
CA SER A 24 -0.35 -7.79 12.19
C SER A 24 -0.12 -6.88 10.99
N VAL A 25 0.74 -5.87 11.16
CA VAL A 25 1.32 -5.12 10.06
C VAL A 25 2.46 -5.97 9.51
N ILE A 26 2.17 -6.77 8.48
CA ILE A 26 3.12 -7.74 7.92
C ILE A 26 4.32 -6.98 7.33
N THR A 27 5.41 -6.96 8.09
CA THR A 27 6.64 -6.18 7.91
C THR A 27 7.64 -6.66 8.96
N ALA A 28 8.92 -6.86 8.61
CA ALA A 28 9.94 -7.09 9.62
C ALA A 28 10.04 -5.89 10.57
N ALA A 29 9.37 -5.97 11.72
CA ALA A 29 9.31 -4.91 12.73
C ALA A 29 10.46 -5.02 13.75
N ASP A 30 10.75 -3.89 14.41
CA ASP A 30 11.84 -3.70 15.37
C ASP A 30 11.81 -4.71 16.54
N VAL A 31 12.96 -5.35 16.80
CA VAL A 31 13.15 -6.09 18.05
C VAL A 31 13.72 -5.14 19.09
N ALA A 32 12.83 -4.47 19.83
CA ALA A 32 13.17 -3.43 20.81
C ALA A 32 14.31 -3.87 21.76
N GLY A 33 15.35 -3.03 21.87
CA GLY A 33 16.56 -3.31 22.65
C GLY A 33 17.68 -4.07 21.91
N SER A 34 17.45 -4.52 20.68
CA SER A 34 18.45 -5.15 19.80
C SER A 34 19.09 -4.17 18.80
N ARG A 35 19.97 -4.65 17.92
CA ARG A 35 20.41 -3.88 16.73
C ARG A 35 19.43 -3.95 15.56
N PHE A 36 18.44 -4.84 15.60
CA PHE A 36 17.43 -4.99 14.55
C PHE A 36 16.34 -3.93 14.68
N THR A 37 16.64 -2.73 14.15
CA THR A 37 15.77 -1.56 14.18
C THR A 37 15.74 -0.84 12.83
N GLY A 38 14.56 -0.35 12.46
CA GLY A 38 14.32 0.55 11.34
C GLY A 38 14.74 1.99 11.61
N GLY A 39 15.08 2.33 12.86
CA GLY A 39 15.54 3.67 13.28
C GLY A 39 14.44 4.74 13.32
N THR A 40 14.55 5.67 14.27
CA THR A 40 13.61 6.80 14.43
C THR A 40 13.78 7.88 13.35
N GLY A 41 12.75 8.69 13.08
CA GLY A 41 12.61 9.69 11.98
C GLY A 41 13.68 10.79 11.76
N THR A 42 14.83 10.72 12.44
CA THR A 42 16.06 11.44 12.05
C THR A 42 16.48 11.13 10.61
N ALA A 43 17.31 11.98 10.01
CA ALA A 43 17.83 11.72 8.67
C ALA A 43 18.73 10.46 8.67
N PRO A 44 18.66 9.61 7.62
CA PRO A 44 19.71 8.63 7.40
C PRO A 44 21.06 9.34 7.15
N GLU A 45 22.16 8.68 7.51
CA GLU A 45 23.50 9.21 7.18
C GLU A 45 23.71 9.28 5.66
N PRO A 46 24.48 10.26 5.14
CA PRO A 46 24.79 10.34 3.72
C PRO A 46 25.39 9.04 3.17
N GLY A 47 24.75 8.47 2.15
CA GLY A 47 25.15 7.19 1.55
C GLY A 47 24.60 5.93 2.23
N ARG A 48 23.86 6.03 3.35
CA ARG A 48 23.34 4.86 4.08
C ARG A 48 22.47 3.95 3.21
N GLN A 49 21.55 4.50 2.41
CA GLN A 49 20.75 3.74 1.44
C GLN A 49 21.61 2.95 0.43
N ALA A 50 22.70 3.53 -0.05
CA ALA A 50 23.61 2.85 -0.99
C ALA A 50 24.31 1.66 -0.33
N ALA A 51 24.71 1.80 0.95
CA ALA A 51 25.28 0.72 1.74
C ALA A 51 24.27 -0.41 2.01
N VAL A 52 23.01 -0.06 2.35
CA VAL A 52 21.92 -1.04 2.53
C VAL A 52 21.63 -1.81 1.25
N ILE A 53 21.52 -1.13 0.10
CA ILE A 53 21.29 -1.78 -1.21
C ILE A 53 22.48 -2.65 -1.62
N ALA A 54 23.72 -2.18 -1.47
CA ALA A 54 24.91 -2.96 -1.78
C ALA A 54 25.04 -4.21 -0.87
N GLN A 55 24.69 -4.09 0.41
CA GLN A 55 24.67 -5.23 1.32
C GLN A 55 23.52 -6.22 1.00
N ALA A 56 22.38 -5.75 0.51
CA ALA A 56 21.32 -6.62 0.02
C ALA A 56 21.78 -7.43 -1.21
N GLN A 57 22.45 -6.76 -2.16
CA GLN A 57 23.01 -7.37 -3.37
C GLN A 57 24.04 -8.47 -3.06
N SER A 58 24.87 -8.30 -2.03
CA SER A 58 25.85 -9.32 -1.60
C SER A 58 25.24 -10.41 -0.71
N THR A 59 24.22 -10.11 0.10
CA THR A 59 23.76 -11.01 1.17
C THR A 59 22.60 -11.92 0.76
N LEU A 60 21.69 -11.47 -0.11
CA LEU A 60 20.54 -12.30 -0.49
C LEU A 60 20.91 -13.68 -1.07
N PRO A 61 21.95 -13.82 -1.94
CA PRO A 61 22.32 -15.12 -2.46
C PRO A 61 22.71 -16.12 -1.36
N MET A 62 23.37 -15.64 -0.30
CA MET A 62 23.73 -16.45 0.87
C MET A 62 22.48 -16.82 1.70
N VAL A 63 21.58 -15.87 1.96
CA VAL A 63 20.31 -16.12 2.68
C VAL A 63 19.49 -17.19 1.99
N VAL A 64 19.31 -17.10 0.67
CA VAL A 64 18.55 -18.10 -0.11
C VAL A 64 19.26 -19.46 -0.09
N GLN A 65 20.58 -19.50 -0.28
CA GLN A 65 21.33 -20.76 -0.32
C GLN A 65 21.44 -21.45 1.05
N SER A 66 21.47 -20.71 2.15
CA SER A 66 21.54 -21.26 3.51
C SER A 66 20.18 -21.67 4.07
N LEU A 67 19.11 -20.92 3.79
CA LEU A 67 17.81 -21.08 4.48
C LEU A 67 16.69 -21.62 3.59
N TYR A 68 16.72 -21.34 2.29
CA TYR A 68 15.59 -21.59 1.37
C TYR A 68 15.91 -22.57 0.23
N ALA A 69 17.07 -23.21 0.25
CA ALA A 69 17.55 -24.10 -0.81
C ALA A 69 16.65 -25.32 -1.11
N GLU A 70 15.74 -25.69 -0.20
CA GLU A 70 14.73 -26.74 -0.47
C GLU A 70 13.50 -26.23 -1.26
N ARG A 71 13.21 -24.92 -1.20
CA ARG A 71 12.10 -24.26 -1.90
C ARG A 71 12.58 -23.61 -3.21
N LEU A 72 13.75 -22.97 -3.17
CA LEU A 72 14.42 -22.30 -4.29
C LEU A 72 15.64 -23.08 -4.76
N ARG A 73 15.81 -23.20 -6.07
CA ARG A 73 16.92 -23.91 -6.74
C ARG A 73 18.13 -23.00 -6.97
N SER A 74 17.90 -21.73 -7.30
CA SER A 74 18.94 -20.78 -7.70
C SER A 74 18.52 -19.34 -7.44
N VAL A 75 19.50 -18.46 -7.29
CA VAL A 75 19.36 -17.02 -7.06
C VAL A 75 20.42 -16.30 -7.87
N GLU A 76 20.00 -15.44 -8.79
CA GLU A 76 20.89 -14.71 -9.71
C GLU A 76 20.56 -13.21 -9.68
N LEU A 77 21.56 -12.37 -9.46
CA LEU A 77 21.42 -10.92 -9.65
C LEU A 77 21.51 -10.61 -11.15
N ARG A 78 20.40 -10.15 -11.73
CA ARG A 78 20.25 -9.74 -13.13
C ARG A 78 19.91 -8.25 -13.19
N ALA A 79 19.85 -7.69 -14.40
CA ALA A 79 19.43 -6.31 -14.65
C ALA A 79 18.34 -6.28 -15.73
N ASP A 80 17.40 -5.34 -15.65
CA ASP A 80 16.35 -5.17 -16.66
C ASP A 80 16.81 -4.32 -17.86
N GLN A 81 15.89 -4.01 -18.80
CA GLN A 81 16.21 -3.22 -19.99
C GLN A 81 16.63 -1.77 -19.70
N ALA A 82 16.31 -1.23 -18.51
CA ALA A 82 16.79 0.07 -18.05
C ALA A 82 18.11 -0.02 -17.26
N GLY A 83 18.60 -1.24 -17.01
CA GLY A 83 19.78 -1.50 -16.18
C GLY A 83 19.48 -1.61 -14.68
N GLU A 84 18.21 -1.62 -14.27
CA GLU A 84 17.84 -1.72 -12.85
C GLU A 84 18.05 -3.14 -12.32
N PRO A 85 18.72 -3.31 -11.17
CA PRO A 85 19.02 -4.63 -10.62
C PRO A 85 17.77 -5.34 -10.06
N TYR A 86 17.66 -6.63 -10.32
CA TYR A 86 16.66 -7.52 -9.71
C TYR A 86 17.25 -8.91 -9.52
N PHE A 87 16.76 -9.66 -8.53
CA PHE A 87 17.10 -11.05 -8.36
C PHE A 87 16.09 -11.95 -9.09
N ALA A 88 16.59 -12.90 -9.87
CA ALA A 88 15.81 -14.04 -10.32
C ALA A 88 15.98 -15.19 -9.32
N LEU A 89 14.87 -15.65 -8.75
CA LEU A 89 14.78 -16.74 -7.78
C LEU A 89 14.05 -17.91 -8.44
N THR A 90 14.81 -18.88 -8.97
CA THR A 90 14.23 -20.04 -9.64
C THR A 90 13.70 -21.02 -8.60
N ASP A 91 12.43 -21.44 -8.68
CA ASP A 91 11.88 -22.48 -7.82
C ASP A 91 12.38 -23.90 -8.22
N ARG A 92 12.07 -24.91 -7.40
CA ARG A 92 12.39 -26.32 -7.72
C ARG A 92 11.66 -26.88 -8.94
N GLN A 93 10.64 -26.20 -9.49
CA GLN A 93 9.91 -26.57 -10.72
C GLN A 93 10.50 -25.92 -11.98
N GLY A 94 11.34 -24.88 -11.83
CA GLY A 94 11.96 -24.15 -12.94
C GLY A 94 11.26 -22.83 -13.29
N ARG A 95 10.39 -22.29 -12.43
CA ARG A 95 9.79 -20.95 -12.59
C ARG A 95 10.70 -19.90 -11.96
N ASP A 96 11.01 -18.83 -12.67
CA ASP A 96 11.79 -17.69 -12.16
C ASP A 96 10.85 -16.66 -11.52
N LEU A 97 10.90 -16.54 -10.19
CA LEU A 97 10.32 -15.41 -9.47
C LEU A 97 11.29 -14.23 -9.53
N THR A 98 10.80 -13.00 -9.64
CA THR A 98 11.64 -11.80 -9.63
C THR A 98 11.45 -10.99 -8.36
N LEU A 99 12.55 -10.66 -7.69
CA LEU A 99 12.57 -9.87 -6.45
C LEU A 99 13.47 -8.64 -6.63
N ARG A 100 12.91 -7.44 -6.52
CA ARG A 100 13.66 -6.19 -6.40
C ARG A 100 13.87 -5.84 -4.93
N VAL A 101 14.95 -5.11 -4.63
CA VAL A 101 15.22 -4.57 -3.29
C VAL A 101 15.61 -3.10 -3.42
N ASP A 102 14.96 -2.23 -2.66
CA ASP A 102 15.27 -0.79 -2.54
C ASP A 102 15.37 -0.40 -1.06
N SER A 103 15.99 0.73 -0.75
CA SER A 103 16.13 1.28 0.60
C SER A 103 15.50 2.67 0.68
N VAL A 104 14.45 2.80 1.49
CA VAL A 104 13.54 3.96 1.51
C VAL A 104 13.14 4.35 2.94
N PRO A 105 12.62 5.56 3.16
CA PRO A 105 11.95 5.89 4.43
C PRO A 105 10.79 4.91 4.71
N LEU A 106 10.80 4.33 5.90
CA LEU A 106 9.74 3.48 6.46
C LEU A 106 9.29 4.06 7.82
N PRO A 107 8.12 3.64 8.36
CA PRO A 107 7.69 4.05 9.69
C PRO A 107 8.71 3.68 10.78
N THR A 108 8.78 4.47 11.85
CA THR A 108 9.51 4.11 13.07
C THR A 108 8.95 2.80 13.61
N GLY A 109 9.83 1.81 13.84
CA GLY A 109 9.43 0.45 14.20
C GLY A 109 9.37 -0.54 13.02
N THR A 110 9.53 -0.09 11.78
CA THR A 110 9.57 -0.95 10.58
C THR A 110 11.00 -1.07 10.04
N VAL A 111 11.59 -2.26 10.13
CA VAL A 111 12.92 -2.59 9.57
C VAL A 111 12.83 -2.81 8.06
N ALA A 112 11.83 -3.58 7.60
CA ALA A 112 11.61 -3.85 6.17
C ALA A 112 10.13 -4.14 5.85
N ARG A 113 9.79 -4.26 4.55
CA ARG A 113 8.46 -4.62 4.04
C ARG A 113 8.48 -5.30 2.67
N ALA A 114 7.76 -6.40 2.51
CA ALA A 114 7.54 -7.08 1.24
C ALA A 114 6.18 -6.75 0.63
N TYR A 115 6.19 -6.43 -0.66
CA TYR A 115 5.00 -6.43 -1.49
C TYR A 115 5.01 -7.71 -2.32
N VAL A 116 4.43 -8.75 -1.72
CA VAL A 116 4.17 -10.03 -2.39
C VAL A 116 2.91 -9.90 -3.22
N ASN A 117 3.02 -10.23 -4.51
CA ASN A 117 1.93 -10.23 -5.48
C ASN A 117 1.77 -11.68 -5.98
N PRO A 118 0.85 -12.49 -5.45
CA PRO A 118 0.74 -13.90 -5.84
C PRO A 118 0.22 -14.09 -7.27
N THR A 119 -0.40 -13.05 -7.86
CA THR A 119 -0.97 -13.04 -9.21
C THR A 119 0.02 -12.60 -10.29
N SER A 120 1.28 -12.35 -9.93
CA SER A 120 2.40 -12.23 -10.87
C SER A 120 3.65 -12.91 -10.27
N ASP A 121 4.74 -12.97 -11.05
CA ASP A 121 6.05 -13.40 -10.55
C ASP A 121 6.98 -12.20 -10.25
N HIS A 122 6.39 -11.06 -9.85
CA HIS A 122 7.11 -9.82 -9.57
C HIS A 122 6.89 -9.32 -8.14
N HIS A 123 7.98 -9.22 -7.38
CA HIS A 123 7.97 -8.84 -5.95
C HIS A 123 8.99 -7.75 -5.67
N ILE A 124 8.78 -7.01 -4.58
CA ILE A 124 9.73 -6.01 -4.10
C ILE A 124 9.77 -5.97 -2.58
N VAL A 125 10.97 -5.89 -2.03
CA VAL A 125 11.24 -5.61 -0.63
C VAL A 125 11.78 -4.18 -0.50
N GLN A 126 11.18 -3.40 0.39
CA GLN A 126 11.67 -2.10 0.84
C GLN A 126 12.36 -2.29 2.19
N LEU A 127 13.62 -1.87 2.28
CA LEU A 127 14.42 -1.86 3.52
C LEU A 127 14.45 -0.44 4.09
N SER A 128 14.44 -0.25 5.41
CA SER A 128 14.57 1.09 6.00
C SER A 128 15.88 1.76 5.57
N ASP A 129 15.79 3.05 5.23
CA ASP A 129 16.93 3.90 4.87
C ASP A 129 17.87 4.22 6.05
N ARG A 130 17.39 4.01 7.29
CA ARG A 130 18.11 4.25 8.54
C ARG A 130 18.75 2.99 9.14
N MET A 131 18.46 1.80 8.60
CA MET A 131 18.96 0.51 9.11
C MET A 131 20.49 0.45 9.20
N ASP A 132 21.04 -0.33 10.14
CA ASP A 132 22.42 -0.83 10.06
C ASP A 132 22.53 -1.84 8.90
N PRO A 133 23.40 -1.60 7.88
CA PRO A 133 23.61 -2.56 6.79
C PRO A 133 23.91 -3.99 7.28
N GLN A 134 24.55 -4.18 8.43
CA GLN A 134 24.85 -5.52 8.96
C GLN A 134 23.59 -6.35 9.26
N GLN A 135 22.45 -5.70 9.50
CA GLN A 135 21.16 -6.35 9.76
C GLN A 135 20.39 -6.73 8.49
N VAL A 136 20.82 -6.27 7.31
CA VAL A 136 20.13 -6.50 6.02
C VAL A 136 19.94 -7.98 5.71
N GLY A 137 20.88 -8.85 6.10
CA GLY A 137 20.73 -10.30 5.92
C GLY A 137 19.60 -10.91 6.77
N ARG A 138 19.36 -10.36 7.96
CA ARG A 138 18.27 -10.77 8.85
C ARG A 138 16.93 -10.25 8.35
N ALA A 139 16.88 -9.00 7.91
CA ALA A 139 15.70 -8.43 7.25
C ALA A 139 15.32 -9.27 6.01
N LEU A 140 16.28 -9.56 5.12
CA LEU A 140 16.03 -10.39 3.94
C LEU A 140 15.62 -11.82 4.28
N SER A 141 16.08 -12.41 5.40
CA SER A 141 15.56 -13.72 5.84
C SER A 141 14.10 -13.66 6.29
N HIS A 142 13.69 -12.59 6.97
CA HIS A 142 12.28 -12.38 7.32
C HIS A 142 11.42 -12.27 6.05
N GLU A 143 11.75 -11.28 5.21
CA GLU A 143 10.93 -10.87 4.06
C GLU A 143 10.85 -11.97 2.98
N VAL A 144 11.91 -12.77 2.79
CA VAL A 144 11.87 -13.93 1.87
C VAL A 144 11.10 -15.10 2.48
N GLY A 145 11.16 -15.30 3.80
CA GLY A 145 10.35 -16.28 4.51
C GLY A 145 8.86 -16.01 4.33
N GLU A 146 8.43 -14.77 4.61
CA GLU A 146 7.08 -14.28 4.40
C GLU A 146 6.66 -14.40 2.92
N MET A 147 7.46 -13.86 1.99
CA MET A 147 7.17 -13.92 0.55
C MET A 147 6.90 -15.33 0.04
N LEU A 148 7.72 -16.30 0.44
CA LEU A 148 7.53 -17.69 0.04
C LEU A 148 6.34 -18.34 0.79
N SER A 149 6.00 -17.90 2.01
CA SER A 149 4.80 -18.35 2.73
C SER A 149 3.51 -17.88 2.05
N VAL A 150 3.39 -16.58 1.79
CA VAL A 150 2.24 -15.96 1.11
C VAL A 150 2.00 -16.63 -0.26
N ARG A 151 3.05 -16.85 -1.06
CA ARG A 151 2.93 -17.56 -2.35
C ARG A 151 2.47 -19.01 -2.18
N GLU A 152 2.94 -19.73 -1.17
CA GLU A 152 2.51 -21.12 -0.94
C GLU A 152 1.05 -21.18 -0.47
N ARG A 153 0.62 -20.28 0.42
CA ARG A 153 -0.77 -20.10 0.84
C ARG A 153 -1.68 -19.81 -0.36
N ALA A 154 -1.29 -18.88 -1.23
CA ALA A 154 -2.04 -18.56 -2.44
C ALA A 154 -2.10 -19.73 -3.45
N MET A 155 -0.99 -20.43 -3.69
CA MET A 155 -0.98 -21.61 -4.57
C MET A 155 -1.83 -22.76 -4.03
N ARG A 156 -1.79 -23.02 -2.71
CA ARG A 156 -2.64 -24.04 -2.06
C ARG A 156 -4.13 -23.66 -2.14
N ALA A 157 -4.47 -22.40 -1.89
CA ALA A 157 -5.85 -21.91 -2.03
C ALA A 157 -6.38 -22.05 -3.47
N ALA A 158 -5.58 -21.66 -4.47
CA ALA A 158 -5.91 -21.83 -5.89
C ALA A 158 -6.04 -23.32 -6.32
N ALA A 159 -5.35 -24.23 -5.62
CA ALA A 159 -5.51 -25.67 -5.81
C ALA A 159 -6.74 -26.29 -5.09
N GLY A 160 -7.53 -25.48 -4.38
CA GLY A 160 -8.71 -25.94 -3.64
C GLY A 160 -8.39 -26.68 -2.34
N ASP A 161 -7.22 -26.43 -1.74
CA ASP A 161 -6.82 -27.03 -0.46
C ASP A 161 -7.72 -26.54 0.69
N PRO A 162 -8.48 -27.42 1.36
CA PRO A 162 -9.48 -27.03 2.37
C PRO A 162 -8.88 -26.48 3.67
N GLU A 163 -7.55 -26.49 3.85
CA GLU A 163 -6.93 -25.81 4.99
C GLU A 163 -6.79 -24.30 4.79
N VAL A 164 -6.85 -23.80 3.54
CA VAL A 164 -6.59 -22.39 3.16
C VAL A 164 -7.58 -21.81 2.14
N ALA A 165 -8.22 -22.61 1.29
CA ALA A 165 -9.25 -22.15 0.36
C ALA A 165 -10.55 -21.82 1.13
N GLY A 166 -11.07 -20.61 0.99
CA GLY A 166 -12.19 -20.09 1.78
C GLY A 166 -11.86 -19.88 3.28
N VAL A 167 -10.59 -19.97 3.70
CA VAL A 167 -10.16 -19.81 5.09
C VAL A 167 -9.29 -18.56 5.21
N ALA A 168 -9.76 -17.57 5.98
CA ALA A 168 -8.99 -16.37 6.27
C ALA A 168 -7.67 -16.72 7.02
N PRO A 169 -6.55 -16.05 6.73
CA PRO A 169 -5.29 -16.28 7.44
C PRO A 169 -5.42 -15.87 8.92
N PRO A 170 -4.60 -16.44 9.82
CA PRO A 170 -4.55 -16.00 11.21
C PRO A 170 -4.17 -14.51 11.29
N ARG A 171 -4.95 -13.73 12.06
CA ARG A 171 -4.80 -12.26 12.18
C ARG A 171 -3.86 -11.83 13.33
N GLN A 172 -3.71 -12.68 14.34
CA GLN A 172 -2.88 -12.45 15.52
C GLN A 172 -1.56 -13.22 15.36
N ASN A 173 -0.43 -12.53 15.48
CA ASN A 173 0.89 -13.15 15.46
C ASN A 173 1.07 -14.04 16.70
N LEU A 174 1.32 -15.32 16.51
CA LEU A 174 1.52 -16.27 17.61
C LEU A 174 2.80 -15.93 18.40
N LEU A 175 3.79 -15.32 17.75
CA LEU A 175 5.05 -14.88 18.34
C LEU A 175 5.00 -13.44 18.89
N ALA A 176 3.83 -12.79 18.90
CA ALA A 176 3.65 -11.55 19.66
C ALA A 176 3.53 -11.84 21.18
N ARG A 177 3.96 -10.86 21.99
CA ARG A 177 3.77 -10.84 23.45
C ARG A 177 2.50 -10.07 23.80
N GLY A 178 1.74 -10.57 24.77
CA GLY A 178 0.56 -9.89 25.30
C GLY A 178 -0.38 -10.88 25.97
N GLN A 179 -1.12 -11.63 25.17
CA GLN A 179 -2.06 -12.67 25.61
C GLN A 179 -2.08 -13.85 24.61
N LEU A 180 -2.34 -15.06 25.12
CA LEU A 180 -3.01 -16.08 24.30
C LEU A 180 -4.50 -15.74 24.30
N SER A 181 -5.12 -15.64 23.13
CA SER A 181 -6.57 -15.44 23.03
C SER A 181 -7.31 -16.74 23.36
N ALA A 182 -8.45 -16.65 24.05
CA ALA A 182 -9.21 -17.80 24.54
C ALA A 182 -9.91 -18.64 23.45
N ALA A 183 -9.61 -18.40 22.17
CA ALA A 183 -10.11 -19.14 21.02
C ALA A 183 -9.32 -20.44 20.79
N GLU A 184 -9.16 -21.25 21.84
CA GLU A 184 -8.26 -22.41 21.86
C GLU A 184 -8.79 -23.61 21.04
N GLN A 185 -8.62 -23.57 19.72
CA GLN A 185 -8.70 -24.76 18.87
C GLN A 185 -7.96 -24.60 17.53
N GLY A 186 -6.62 -24.70 17.57
CA GLY A 186 -5.76 -24.85 16.39
C GLY A 186 -4.88 -23.64 16.09
N PHE A 187 -3.87 -23.41 16.92
CA PHE A 187 -2.82 -22.42 16.66
C PHE A 187 -2.16 -22.64 15.30
N ARG A 188 -1.95 -21.56 14.55
CA ARG A 188 -1.25 -21.52 13.27
C ARG A 188 -0.33 -20.29 13.26
N LEU A 189 0.86 -20.42 12.70
CA LEU A 189 1.76 -19.29 12.45
C LEU A 189 1.16 -18.37 11.39
N THR A 190 1.31 -17.05 11.56
CA THR A 190 1.09 -16.06 10.49
C THR A 190 2.24 -16.07 9.49
N ASP A 191 2.06 -15.39 8.34
CA ASP A 191 3.14 -15.19 7.38
C ASP A 191 4.30 -14.35 7.99
N GLU A 192 3.99 -13.42 8.91
CA GLU A 192 4.94 -12.65 9.74
C GLU A 192 5.67 -13.55 10.75
N ASP A 193 4.97 -14.45 11.47
CA ASP A 193 5.60 -15.40 12.39
C ASP A 193 6.60 -16.31 11.65
N LEU A 194 6.29 -16.71 10.41
CA LEU A 194 7.19 -17.47 9.54
C LEU A 194 8.39 -16.64 9.06
N GLY A 195 8.24 -15.32 8.92
CA GLY A 195 9.35 -14.38 8.80
C GLY A 195 10.25 -14.36 10.05
N ARG A 196 9.68 -14.34 11.26
CA ARG A 196 10.44 -14.44 12.53
C ARG A 196 11.18 -15.78 12.68
N VAL A 197 10.60 -16.88 12.19
CA VAL A 197 11.32 -18.16 12.08
C VAL A 197 12.47 -18.08 11.07
N GLY A 198 12.30 -17.32 9.97
CA GLY A 198 13.38 -16.94 9.06
C GLY A 198 14.55 -16.24 9.76
N GLU A 199 14.27 -15.27 10.63
CA GLU A 199 15.29 -14.58 11.44
C GLU A 199 16.03 -15.53 12.41
N LEU A 200 15.31 -16.41 13.13
CA LEU A 200 15.91 -17.42 14.02
C LEU A 200 16.87 -18.33 13.24
N ASN A 201 16.42 -18.82 12.09
CA ASN A 201 17.20 -19.67 11.20
C ASN A 201 18.44 -18.93 10.64
N TYR A 202 18.32 -17.65 10.28
CA TYR A 202 19.44 -16.82 9.83
C TYR A 202 20.51 -16.61 10.91
N LEU A 203 20.09 -16.23 12.11
CA LEU A 203 20.99 -15.99 13.23
C LEU A 203 21.71 -17.28 13.65
N ALA A 204 21.00 -18.42 13.66
CA ALA A 204 21.60 -19.72 13.92
C ALA A 204 22.61 -20.14 12.84
N ALA A 205 22.33 -19.85 11.56
CA ALA A 205 23.29 -20.07 10.48
C ALA A 205 24.55 -19.21 10.66
N ARG A 206 24.42 -17.91 10.99
CA ARG A 206 25.57 -17.04 11.29
C ARG A 206 26.43 -17.56 12.44
N MET A 207 25.83 -18.07 13.52
CA MET A 207 26.58 -18.64 14.65
C MET A 207 27.50 -19.81 14.26
N HIS A 208 27.17 -20.54 13.18
CA HIS A 208 27.92 -21.68 12.67
C HIS A 208 28.79 -21.35 11.44
N ASP A 209 28.72 -20.12 10.92
CA ASP A 209 29.51 -19.68 9.77
C ASP A 209 30.99 -19.49 10.16
N ALA A 210 31.83 -20.47 9.76
CA ALA A 210 33.26 -20.47 10.04
C ALA A 210 34.05 -19.35 9.31
N SER A 211 33.43 -18.57 8.42
CA SER A 211 34.03 -17.37 7.84
C SER A 211 33.92 -16.13 8.75
N LEU A 212 33.02 -16.16 9.76
CA LEU A 212 32.79 -15.05 10.68
C LEU A 212 33.70 -15.11 11.92
N GLY A 213 34.14 -13.93 12.35
CA GLY A 213 34.92 -13.75 13.58
C GLY A 213 34.16 -14.18 14.83
N GLU A 214 34.88 -14.46 15.92
CA GLU A 214 34.27 -14.92 17.17
C GLU A 214 33.28 -13.89 17.72
N ASP A 215 33.62 -12.59 17.69
CA ASP A 215 32.73 -11.49 18.08
C ASP A 215 31.43 -11.47 17.25
N GLN A 216 31.51 -11.73 15.94
CA GLN A 216 30.34 -11.73 15.04
C GLN A 216 29.43 -12.95 15.26
N ARG A 217 30.00 -14.08 15.70
CA ARG A 217 29.25 -15.28 16.08
C ARG A 217 28.65 -15.17 17.49
N ALA A 218 29.34 -14.49 18.41
CA ALA A 218 28.82 -14.14 19.72
C ALA A 218 27.65 -13.13 19.60
N GLU A 219 27.79 -12.09 18.77
CA GLU A 219 26.72 -11.14 18.47
C GLU A 219 25.48 -11.84 17.91
N ALA A 220 25.66 -12.76 16.94
CA ALA A 220 24.55 -13.54 16.39
C ALA A 220 23.84 -14.39 17.46
N ARG A 221 24.56 -14.89 18.48
CA ARG A 221 23.97 -15.62 19.61
C ARG A 221 23.20 -14.69 20.56
N GLY A 222 23.74 -13.52 20.87
CA GLY A 222 23.07 -12.50 21.67
C GLY A 222 21.78 -11.99 21.00
N GLU A 223 21.82 -11.75 19.69
CA GLU A 223 20.68 -11.37 18.86
C GLU A 223 19.63 -12.50 18.74
N LEU A 224 20.05 -13.77 18.63
CA LEU A 224 19.10 -14.89 18.66
C LEU A 224 18.44 -15.01 20.03
N SER A 225 19.20 -14.84 21.12
CA SER A 225 18.64 -14.76 22.48
C SER A 225 17.62 -13.61 22.59
N ALA A 226 17.96 -12.42 22.12
CA ALA A 226 17.04 -11.27 22.09
C ALA A 226 15.73 -11.58 21.36
N LEU A 227 15.81 -12.21 20.18
CA LEU A 227 14.63 -12.63 19.41
C LEU A 227 13.81 -13.73 20.11
N VAL A 228 14.46 -14.72 20.75
CA VAL A 228 13.78 -15.75 21.57
C VAL A 228 13.05 -15.13 22.76
N ASP A 229 13.58 -14.06 23.36
CA ASP A 229 12.84 -13.28 24.35
C ASP A 229 11.63 -12.60 23.69
N HIS A 230 11.87 -11.77 22.67
CA HIS A 230 10.87 -10.93 22.01
C HIS A 230 9.69 -11.76 21.47
N ALA A 231 9.96 -12.89 20.83
CA ALA A 231 8.98 -13.83 20.27
C ALA A 231 8.14 -14.58 21.32
N GLY A 232 8.36 -14.34 22.62
CA GLY A 232 7.65 -15.02 23.70
C GLY A 232 7.95 -16.51 23.83
N LEU A 233 9.12 -16.95 23.33
CA LEU A 233 9.60 -18.35 23.33
C LEU A 233 10.27 -18.74 24.67
N ARG A 234 10.25 -17.86 25.68
CA ARG A 234 10.62 -18.12 27.07
C ARG A 234 9.96 -17.11 28.01
N PRO A 235 9.78 -17.42 29.30
CA PRO A 235 9.22 -16.47 30.26
C PRO A 235 10.14 -15.27 30.56
N GLN A 236 9.52 -14.13 30.85
CA GLN A 236 10.16 -12.96 31.44
C GLN A 236 9.87 -12.81 32.92
N ALA A 237 8.66 -13.15 33.35
CA ALA A 237 8.20 -12.92 34.73
C ALA A 237 9.01 -13.76 35.75
N PRO A 238 9.15 -13.29 37.01
CA PRO A 238 9.86 -14.02 38.06
C PRO A 238 9.29 -15.43 38.30
N ALA A 239 10.16 -16.41 38.51
CA ALA A 239 9.82 -17.83 38.61
C ALA A 239 8.85 -18.23 39.75
N ASP A 240 8.63 -17.33 40.71
CA ASP A 240 7.68 -17.47 41.82
C ASP A 240 6.29 -16.88 41.53
N SER A 241 6.05 -16.34 40.32
CA SER A 241 4.80 -15.68 39.94
C SER A 241 3.82 -16.56 39.14
N GLU A 242 2.51 -16.34 39.33
CA GLU A 242 1.46 -16.93 38.48
C GLU A 242 1.52 -16.45 37.02
N GLN A 243 2.27 -15.39 36.73
CA GLN A 243 2.51 -14.92 35.37
C GLN A 243 3.57 -15.79 34.69
N HIS A 244 4.66 -16.15 35.37
CA HIS A 244 5.69 -17.05 34.83
C HIS A 244 5.14 -18.41 34.41
N ALA A 245 4.24 -19.00 35.20
CA ALA A 245 3.59 -20.26 34.84
C ALA A 245 2.80 -20.17 33.51
N ARG A 246 2.10 -19.05 33.29
CA ARG A 246 1.34 -18.79 32.05
C ARG A 246 2.26 -18.47 30.86
N GLU A 247 3.31 -17.68 31.09
CA GLU A 247 4.32 -17.37 30.07
C GLU A 247 5.11 -18.62 29.64
N LEU A 248 5.42 -19.52 30.57
CA LEU A 248 6.10 -20.79 30.29
C LEU A 248 5.20 -21.73 29.47
N GLN A 249 3.93 -21.89 29.84
CA GLN A 249 2.96 -22.66 29.05
C GLN A 249 2.78 -22.09 27.63
N ALA A 250 2.76 -20.75 27.49
CA ALA A 250 2.70 -20.10 26.19
C ALA A 250 4.00 -20.28 25.37
N ALA A 251 5.15 -20.27 26.02
CA ALA A 251 6.45 -20.55 25.39
C ALA A 251 6.51 -21.99 24.87
N ASP A 252 6.12 -22.99 25.68
CA ASP A 252 6.07 -24.40 25.27
C ASP A 252 5.19 -24.61 24.02
N LEU A 253 3.98 -24.03 24.01
CA LEU A 253 3.05 -24.10 22.87
C LEU A 253 3.63 -23.44 21.60
N ARG A 254 4.29 -22.29 21.73
CA ARG A 254 4.97 -21.62 20.61
C ARG A 254 6.14 -22.46 20.09
N LEU A 255 6.95 -23.03 20.98
CA LEU A 255 8.10 -23.86 20.65
C LEU A 255 7.71 -25.12 19.87
N ASP A 256 6.70 -25.85 20.33
CA ASP A 256 6.12 -27.00 19.61
C ASP A 256 5.56 -26.60 18.23
N THR A 257 5.06 -25.36 18.10
CA THR A 257 4.51 -24.84 16.83
C THR A 257 5.60 -24.38 15.84
N VAL A 258 6.72 -23.82 16.31
CA VAL A 258 7.82 -23.38 15.42
C VAL A 258 8.81 -24.49 15.08
N ASP A 259 8.97 -25.54 15.90
CA ASP A 259 9.95 -26.61 15.68
C ASP A 259 9.93 -27.21 14.24
N PRO A 260 8.77 -27.49 13.60
CA PRO A 260 8.73 -28.01 12.23
C PRO A 260 9.38 -27.09 11.18
N HIS A 261 9.51 -25.80 11.49
CA HIS A 261 10.01 -24.75 10.61
C HIS A 261 11.46 -24.32 10.92
N LEU A 262 12.08 -24.85 11.99
CA LEU A 262 13.48 -24.59 12.35
C LEU A 262 14.46 -25.49 11.57
N THR A 263 15.58 -24.93 11.11
CA THR A 263 16.71 -25.75 10.60
C THR A 263 17.30 -26.62 11.73
N PRO A 264 18.07 -27.69 11.42
CA PRO A 264 18.72 -28.51 12.45
C PRO A 264 19.61 -27.70 13.42
N GLU A 265 20.32 -26.71 12.90
CA GLU A 265 21.20 -25.79 13.65
C GLU A 265 20.36 -24.85 14.53
N SER A 266 19.29 -24.28 13.95
CA SER A 266 18.36 -23.39 14.63
C SER A 266 17.66 -24.09 15.78
N ARG A 267 17.09 -25.28 15.55
CA ARG A 267 16.53 -26.16 16.60
C ARG A 267 17.53 -26.43 17.72
N ALA A 268 18.79 -26.70 17.38
CA ALA A 268 19.84 -26.99 18.36
C ALA A 268 20.25 -25.76 19.21
N VAL A 269 20.13 -24.54 18.69
CA VAL A 269 20.41 -23.30 19.43
C VAL A 269 19.19 -22.78 20.19
N VAL A 270 18.00 -22.81 19.59
CA VAL A 270 16.73 -22.46 20.26
C VAL A 270 16.55 -23.32 21.50
N ALA A 271 16.81 -24.63 21.44
CA ALA A 271 16.77 -25.52 22.60
C ALA A 271 17.81 -25.22 23.71
N GLN A 272 18.78 -24.33 23.49
CA GLN A 272 19.72 -23.84 24.51
C GLN A 272 19.31 -22.49 25.09
N LEU A 273 18.62 -21.66 24.30
CA LEU A 273 18.32 -20.27 24.66
C LEU A 273 16.85 -20.04 25.05
N ALA A 274 15.92 -20.89 24.59
CA ALA A 274 14.50 -20.87 24.94
C ALA A 274 14.23 -21.51 26.31
N VAL A 275 14.97 -21.06 27.33
CA VAL A 275 14.85 -21.48 28.72
C VAL A 275 14.72 -20.23 29.61
N PRO A 276 14.17 -20.34 30.84
CA PRO A 276 14.17 -19.25 31.81
C PRO A 276 15.58 -18.67 32.03
N VAL A 277 15.67 -17.36 32.31
CA VAL A 277 16.95 -16.62 32.41
C VAL A 277 17.88 -17.18 33.50
N GLU A 278 17.31 -17.81 34.52
CA GLU A 278 18.01 -18.48 35.62
C GLU A 278 18.71 -19.78 35.20
N GLN A 279 18.37 -20.32 34.02
CA GLN A 279 18.93 -21.56 33.45
C GLN A 279 19.96 -21.30 32.34
N LEU A 280 20.11 -20.04 31.90
CA LEU A 280 21.08 -19.64 30.88
C LEU A 280 22.51 -19.64 31.43
N GLY A 281 23.49 -19.79 30.53
CA GLY A 281 24.90 -19.56 30.86
C GLY A 281 25.15 -18.10 31.27
N ALA A 282 26.11 -17.85 32.16
CA ALA A 282 26.32 -16.52 32.75
C ALA A 282 26.56 -15.38 31.73
N ALA A 283 27.11 -15.68 30.55
CA ALA A 283 27.21 -14.73 29.44
C ALA A 283 25.85 -14.47 28.78
N ASP A 284 25.17 -15.53 28.31
CA ASP A 284 23.83 -15.45 27.70
C ASP A 284 22.81 -14.73 28.61
N ALA A 285 22.90 -14.95 29.93
CA ALA A 285 22.07 -14.31 30.94
C ALA A 285 22.40 -12.80 31.10
N ALA A 286 23.68 -12.42 31.09
CA ALA A 286 24.10 -11.03 31.18
C ALA A 286 23.74 -10.24 29.91
N ASP A 287 23.96 -10.82 28.73
CA ASP A 287 23.58 -10.23 27.44
C ASP A 287 22.05 -10.05 27.35
N LEU A 288 21.29 -11.03 27.85
CA LEU A 288 19.83 -10.92 27.96
C LEU A 288 19.39 -9.85 28.95
N GLN A 289 20.01 -9.73 30.12
CA GLN A 289 19.68 -8.67 31.08
C GLN A 289 19.98 -7.29 30.50
N ALA A 290 21.11 -7.14 29.79
CA ALA A 290 21.47 -5.92 29.07
C ALA A 290 20.49 -5.61 27.92
N PHE A 291 19.98 -6.63 27.22
CA PHE A 291 18.91 -6.48 26.23
C PHE A 291 17.61 -6.02 26.89
N ARG A 292 17.13 -6.69 27.94
CA ARG A 292 15.88 -6.35 28.65
C ARG A 292 15.94 -4.91 29.19
N SER A 293 17.08 -4.45 29.73
CA SER A 293 17.25 -3.04 30.18
C SER A 293 17.25 -1.99 29.06
N ARG A 294 17.41 -2.39 27.78
CA ARG A 294 17.23 -1.51 26.62
C ARG A 294 15.82 -1.64 26.00
N ALA A 295 15.07 -2.66 26.39
CA ALA A 295 13.76 -3.02 25.84
C ALA A 295 12.58 -2.52 26.70
N GLU A 296 12.80 -1.69 27.72
CA GLU A 296 11.72 -1.09 28.54
C GLU A 296 10.82 -0.10 27.75
N TYR A 297 11.14 0.18 26.48
CA TYR A 297 10.24 0.90 25.58
C TYR A 297 9.02 0.03 25.23
N THR A 298 7.92 0.28 25.93
CA THR A 298 6.61 -0.34 25.63
C THR A 298 5.97 0.41 24.46
N LEU A 299 5.64 -0.30 23.37
CA LEU A 299 4.86 0.28 22.28
C LEU A 299 3.46 0.68 22.78
N PRO A 300 2.91 1.85 22.37
CA PRO A 300 1.55 2.23 22.75
C PRO A 300 0.52 1.25 22.16
N LEU A 301 -0.28 0.62 23.03
CA LEU A 301 -1.45 -0.15 22.59
C LEU A 301 -2.50 0.81 22.03
N GLY A 302 -2.71 0.76 20.71
CA GLY A 302 -3.71 1.56 20.03
C GLY A 302 -5.14 1.11 20.37
N ASN A 303 -5.87 1.89 21.16
CA ASN A 303 -7.30 1.70 21.39
C ASN A 303 -8.13 2.14 20.17
N GLY A 304 -7.92 1.47 19.03
CA GLY A 304 -8.64 1.77 17.79
C GLY A 304 -10.14 1.46 17.89
N PRO A 305 -11.01 2.24 17.22
CA PRO A 305 -12.42 1.87 17.05
C PRO A 305 -12.56 0.54 16.30
N PRO A 306 -13.66 -0.21 16.50
CA PRO A 306 -13.83 -1.55 15.93
C PRO A 306 -13.69 -1.57 14.40
N MET A 307 -13.00 -2.59 13.91
CA MET A 307 -12.62 -2.74 12.51
C MET A 307 -13.85 -2.97 11.61
N PRO A 308 -13.94 -2.31 10.44
CA PRO A 308 -15.02 -2.56 9.50
C PRO A 308 -15.04 -4.01 9.02
N GLY A 309 -16.24 -4.58 8.86
CA GLY A 309 -16.43 -6.00 8.56
C GLY A 309 -16.60 -6.89 9.81
N LEU A 310 -16.48 -6.35 11.02
CA LEU A 310 -16.90 -7.04 12.26
C LEU A 310 -18.35 -6.66 12.63
N ARG A 311 -19.05 -7.60 13.27
CA ARG A 311 -20.34 -7.37 13.94
C ARG A 311 -20.13 -6.64 15.29
N PRO A 312 -21.19 -6.10 15.92
CA PRO A 312 -21.09 -5.45 17.24
C PRO A 312 -20.59 -6.33 18.40
N ASP A 313 -20.59 -7.66 18.24
CA ASP A 313 -20.03 -8.62 19.20
C ASP A 313 -18.53 -8.94 18.93
N GLY A 314 -17.93 -8.33 17.91
CA GLY A 314 -16.56 -8.59 17.47
C GLY A 314 -16.39 -9.80 16.54
N SER A 315 -17.46 -10.53 16.21
CA SER A 315 -17.41 -11.64 15.25
C SER A 315 -17.26 -11.14 13.81
N PRO A 316 -16.53 -11.85 12.92
CA PRO A 316 -16.47 -11.48 11.52
C PRO A 316 -17.81 -11.74 10.81
N ILE A 317 -18.20 -10.83 9.92
CA ILE A 317 -19.32 -11.00 8.99
C ILE A 317 -18.95 -12.07 7.94
N PRO A 318 -19.72 -13.16 7.78
CA PRO A 318 -19.47 -14.21 6.81
C PRO A 318 -19.46 -13.74 5.35
N ARG A 319 -18.81 -14.52 4.49
CA ARG A 319 -18.65 -14.23 3.05
C ARG A 319 -20.00 -14.14 2.33
N GLU A 320 -20.95 -14.97 2.75
CA GLU A 320 -22.33 -15.03 2.27
C GLU A 320 -23.22 -13.87 2.75
N GLU A 321 -22.87 -13.21 3.87
CA GLU A 321 -23.62 -12.07 4.42
C GLU A 321 -23.15 -10.70 3.87
N LEU A 322 -22.07 -10.67 3.08
CA LEU A 322 -21.43 -9.44 2.63
C LEU A 322 -22.39 -8.46 1.93
N ALA A 323 -23.19 -8.95 0.98
CA ALA A 323 -24.07 -8.09 0.19
C ALA A 323 -25.19 -7.46 1.02
N SER A 324 -25.73 -8.19 2.01
CA SER A 324 -26.68 -7.67 2.99
C SER A 324 -26.04 -6.67 3.93
N ALA A 325 -24.86 -6.98 4.49
CA ALA A 325 -24.14 -6.06 5.38
C ALA A 325 -23.76 -4.74 4.70
N ALA A 326 -23.34 -4.79 3.43
CA ALA A 326 -23.05 -3.60 2.64
C ALA A 326 -24.30 -2.75 2.34
N ALA A 327 -25.49 -3.38 2.23
CA ALA A 327 -26.76 -2.67 2.08
C ALA A 327 -27.25 -2.05 3.41
N GLU A 328 -27.08 -2.77 4.53
CA GLU A 328 -27.43 -2.27 5.87
C GLU A 328 -26.56 -1.07 6.27
N ALA A 329 -25.24 -1.13 6.01
CA ALA A 329 -24.32 -0.02 6.22
C ALA A 329 -24.69 1.21 5.36
N ALA A 330 -25.12 0.99 4.11
CA ALA A 330 -25.60 2.06 3.23
C ALA A 330 -26.88 2.75 3.74
N GLU A 331 -27.83 1.97 4.27
CA GLU A 331 -29.06 2.53 4.86
C GLU A 331 -28.72 3.30 6.14
N GLN A 332 -27.82 2.78 6.99
CA GLN A 332 -27.36 3.47 8.19
C GLN A 332 -26.68 4.81 7.84
N ARG A 333 -25.81 4.85 6.83
CA ARG A 333 -25.19 6.09 6.35
C ARG A 333 -26.22 7.10 5.87
N THR A 334 -27.15 6.67 5.02
CA THR A 334 -28.25 7.52 4.51
C THR A 334 -29.09 8.09 5.66
N ARG A 335 -29.31 7.32 6.73
CA ARG A 335 -30.03 7.76 7.93
C ARG A 335 -29.27 8.82 8.72
N VAL A 336 -27.99 8.56 9.04
CA VAL A 336 -27.11 9.52 9.74
C VAL A 336 -26.94 10.82 8.94
N SER A 337 -26.92 10.73 7.60
CA SER A 337 -26.89 11.87 6.68
C SER A 337 -28.12 12.76 6.82
N ALA A 338 -29.32 12.18 6.79
CA ALA A 338 -30.59 12.90 7.00
C ALA A 338 -30.71 13.50 8.41
N ASP A 339 -30.28 12.76 9.44
CA ASP A 339 -30.28 13.23 10.83
C ASP A 339 -29.30 14.41 11.02
N THR A 340 -28.10 14.33 10.44
CA THR A 340 -27.09 15.40 10.46
C THR A 340 -27.58 16.66 9.76
N LEU A 341 -28.19 16.54 8.56
CA LEU A 341 -28.81 17.66 7.86
C LEU A 341 -29.93 18.32 8.69
N THR A 342 -30.75 17.51 9.37
CA THR A 342 -31.81 17.99 10.25
C THR A 342 -31.24 18.76 11.44
N GLN A 343 -30.17 18.25 12.07
CA GLN A 343 -29.48 18.94 13.16
C GLN A 343 -28.87 20.27 12.73
N LEU A 344 -28.12 20.31 11.62
CA LEU A 344 -27.45 21.53 11.14
C LEU A 344 -28.47 22.65 10.82
N ARG A 345 -29.61 22.29 10.21
CA ARG A 345 -30.73 23.22 9.92
C ARG A 345 -31.42 23.69 11.21
N ALA A 346 -31.59 22.81 12.20
CA ALA A 346 -32.18 23.18 13.50
C ALA A 346 -31.27 24.11 14.33
N GLU A 347 -29.95 23.87 14.35
CA GLU A 347 -28.97 24.75 14.99
C GLU A 347 -28.97 26.15 14.34
N ALA A 348 -28.98 26.22 13.01
CA ALA A 348 -29.04 27.49 12.28
C ALA A 348 -30.33 28.27 12.57
N ALA A 349 -31.48 27.58 12.56
CA ALA A 349 -32.78 28.20 12.86
C ALA A 349 -32.92 28.66 14.32
N ALA A 350 -32.27 27.99 15.27
CA ALA A 350 -32.28 28.35 16.68
C ALA A 350 -31.36 29.54 17.01
N ASN A 351 -30.18 29.61 16.37
CA ASN A 351 -29.15 30.60 16.68
C ASN A 351 -29.20 31.85 15.78
N GLY A 352 -29.79 31.75 14.58
CA GLY A 352 -29.74 32.81 13.55
C GLY A 352 -28.43 32.86 12.75
N GLU A 353 -27.46 32.03 13.11
CA GLU A 353 -26.17 31.86 12.43
C GLU A 353 -25.90 30.37 12.19
N TRP A 354 -25.23 30.04 11.07
CA TRP A 354 -24.88 28.66 10.74
C TRP A 354 -23.86 28.08 11.74
N PRO A 355 -23.97 26.77 12.07
CA PRO A 355 -23.14 26.15 13.09
C PRO A 355 -21.66 26.09 12.68
N THR A 356 -20.79 26.09 13.68
CA THR A 356 -19.34 25.90 13.51
C THR A 356 -18.97 24.43 13.74
N ARG A 357 -18.11 23.86 12.88
CA ARG A 357 -17.57 22.48 12.96
C ARG A 357 -16.19 22.39 12.30
N GLN A 358 -15.37 21.40 12.68
CA GLN A 358 -14.29 20.93 11.80
C GLN A 358 -14.90 20.27 10.56
N VAL A 359 -14.24 20.36 9.40
CA VAL A 359 -14.80 19.92 8.11
C VAL A 359 -13.81 19.07 7.32
N VAL A 360 -14.28 17.94 6.80
CA VAL A 360 -13.60 17.06 5.84
C VAL A 360 -14.46 16.93 4.59
N ILE A 361 -13.89 17.13 3.40
CA ILE A 361 -14.60 17.00 2.11
C ILE A 361 -13.98 15.88 1.27
N GLY A 362 -14.81 14.90 0.88
CA GLY A 362 -14.42 13.68 0.17
C GLY A 362 -14.10 12.51 1.11
N GLY A 363 -14.40 11.29 0.66
CA GLY A 363 -14.26 10.04 1.40
C GLY A 363 -13.56 8.94 0.60
N GLY A 364 -14.29 7.87 0.28
CA GLY A 364 -13.71 6.64 -0.29
C GLY A 364 -12.65 6.04 0.62
N ALA A 365 -11.51 5.60 0.07
CA ALA A 365 -10.41 5.04 0.85
C ALA A 365 -9.79 6.00 1.88
N SER A 366 -10.02 7.32 1.76
CA SER A 366 -9.50 8.30 2.72
C SER A 366 -10.17 8.26 4.09
N LEU A 367 -11.32 7.58 4.19
CA LEU A 367 -12.06 7.41 5.43
C LEU A 367 -11.29 6.60 6.48
N ALA A 368 -10.19 5.94 6.10
CA ALA A 368 -9.18 5.37 6.98
C ALA A 368 -8.62 6.40 7.98
N GLY A 369 -8.38 7.63 7.53
CA GLY A 369 -7.89 8.75 8.35
C GLY A 369 -8.98 9.70 8.84
N ARG A 370 -10.23 9.25 8.93
CA ARG A 370 -11.37 10.13 9.25
C ARG A 370 -11.46 10.46 10.74
N ASP A 371 -11.29 11.74 11.05
CA ASP A 371 -11.65 12.35 12.34
C ASP A 371 -13.17 12.15 12.61
N PRO A 372 -13.58 11.48 13.71
CA PRO A 372 -14.98 11.25 14.05
C PRO A 372 -15.71 12.50 14.56
N ASP A 373 -15.00 13.50 15.11
CA ASP A 373 -15.60 14.76 15.59
C ASP A 373 -15.81 15.77 14.43
N ALA A 374 -15.10 15.58 13.32
CA ALA A 374 -15.26 16.40 12.12
C ALA A 374 -16.52 16.03 11.30
N LEU A 375 -17.15 17.06 10.71
CA LEU A 375 -18.23 16.89 9.75
C LEU A 375 -17.65 16.42 8.41
N LEU A 376 -18.04 15.20 8.00
CA LEU A 376 -17.73 14.66 6.68
C LEU A 376 -18.77 15.15 5.65
N ILE A 377 -18.30 15.62 4.51
CA ILE A 377 -19.12 15.92 3.33
C ILE A 377 -18.60 15.04 2.19
N ASP A 378 -19.32 13.98 1.84
CA ASP A 378 -18.85 12.98 0.88
C ASP A 378 -20.00 12.38 0.06
N ALA A 379 -19.87 12.38 -1.26
CA ALA A 379 -20.85 11.77 -2.16
C ALA A 379 -20.60 10.25 -2.24
N ARG A 380 -21.42 9.47 -1.54
CA ARG A 380 -21.26 8.01 -1.40
C ARG A 380 -20.90 7.29 -2.71
N GLY A 381 -19.77 6.59 -2.71
CA GLY A 381 -19.29 5.80 -3.85
C GLY A 381 -18.54 6.59 -4.92
N ARG A 382 -18.32 7.90 -4.73
CA ARG A 382 -17.51 8.73 -5.64
C ARG A 382 -16.01 8.62 -5.30
N TRP A 383 -15.30 7.76 -6.03
CA TRP A 383 -13.90 7.36 -5.80
C TRP A 383 -13.66 6.51 -4.54
N HIS A 384 -12.77 5.51 -4.55
CA HIS A 384 -12.02 4.92 -5.69
C HIS A 384 -12.79 3.74 -6.32
N LEU A 385 -14.12 3.77 -6.21
CA LEU A 385 -15.00 2.66 -6.58
C LEU A 385 -15.63 2.83 -7.96
N ASP A 386 -14.93 2.32 -8.97
CA ASP A 386 -15.46 2.12 -10.31
C ASP A 386 -16.68 1.15 -10.30
N PRO A 387 -17.62 1.23 -11.28
CA PRO A 387 -18.78 0.34 -11.39
C PRO A 387 -18.45 -1.11 -11.79
N GLY A 388 -17.16 -1.50 -11.88
CA GLY A 388 -16.72 -2.88 -12.04
C GLY A 388 -16.90 -3.77 -10.80
N GLU A 389 -16.31 -4.96 -10.81
CA GLU A 389 -16.53 -5.99 -9.77
C GLU A 389 -15.90 -5.64 -8.41
N GLY A 390 -14.87 -4.77 -8.37
CA GLY A 390 -14.14 -4.40 -7.16
C GLY A 390 -12.78 -3.74 -7.42
N LEU A 391 -11.88 -3.74 -6.43
CA LEU A 391 -10.51 -3.22 -6.58
C LEU A 391 -9.77 -3.91 -7.73
N VAL A 392 -8.76 -3.27 -8.29
CA VAL A 392 -7.91 -3.89 -9.33
C VAL A 392 -6.87 -4.87 -8.74
N GLN A 393 -6.81 -4.96 -7.41
CA GLN A 393 -5.90 -5.79 -6.62
C GLN A 393 -6.57 -7.04 -5.99
N SER A 394 -5.77 -8.04 -5.65
CA SER A 394 -6.15 -9.21 -4.86
C SER A 394 -6.20 -8.94 -3.34
N ALA A 395 -6.73 -9.90 -2.57
CA ALA A 395 -6.65 -9.90 -1.11
C ALA A 395 -5.20 -9.85 -0.58
N ASP A 396 -4.28 -10.69 -1.10
CA ASP A 396 -2.86 -10.64 -0.70
C ASP A 396 -2.17 -9.31 -1.08
N GLN A 397 -2.52 -8.70 -2.21
CA GLN A 397 -2.03 -7.38 -2.61
C GLN A 397 -2.58 -6.24 -1.71
N THR A 398 -3.68 -6.49 -1.00
CA THR A 398 -4.33 -5.54 -0.10
C THR A 398 -4.18 -5.91 1.38
N ARG A 399 -3.42 -6.96 1.72
CA ARG A 399 -3.28 -7.53 3.09
C ARG A 399 -2.84 -6.53 4.18
N GLY A 400 -2.27 -5.39 3.80
CA GLY A 400 -1.91 -4.30 4.73
C GLY A 400 -3.01 -3.26 4.99
N MET A 401 -4.17 -3.31 4.33
CA MET A 401 -5.29 -2.38 4.58
C MET A 401 -5.83 -2.40 6.03
N PRO A 402 -5.86 -3.54 6.74
CA PRO A 402 -6.21 -3.58 8.16
C PRO A 402 -5.32 -2.73 9.07
N ALA A 403 -4.04 -2.57 8.75
CA ALA A 403 -3.13 -1.66 9.47
C ALA A 403 -3.52 -0.17 9.34
N ALA A 404 -4.35 0.18 8.34
CA ALA A 404 -4.90 1.51 8.12
C ALA A 404 -6.37 1.64 8.59
N GLY A 405 -6.87 0.74 9.45
CA GLY A 405 -8.22 0.83 10.02
C GLY A 405 -9.38 0.39 9.10
N LEU A 406 -9.07 -0.22 7.96
CA LEU A 406 -10.06 -0.79 7.01
C LEU A 406 -10.24 -2.30 7.19
N GLY A 407 -11.30 -2.88 6.64
CA GLY A 407 -11.53 -4.32 6.78
C GLY A 407 -10.53 -5.21 6.04
N ASP A 408 -10.52 -6.48 6.43
CA ASP A 408 -9.66 -7.53 5.88
C ASP A 408 -10.32 -8.22 4.67
N ALA A 409 -9.67 -8.16 3.51
CA ALA A 409 -10.16 -8.73 2.26
C ALA A 409 -10.32 -10.27 2.30
N HIS A 410 -9.49 -10.97 3.09
CA HIS A 410 -9.52 -12.44 3.17
C HIS A 410 -10.79 -12.98 3.83
N GLN A 411 -11.56 -12.13 4.51
CA GLN A 411 -12.87 -12.45 5.04
C GLN A 411 -13.91 -12.69 3.94
N PHE A 412 -13.69 -12.12 2.75
CA PHE A 412 -14.68 -12.07 1.66
C PHE A 412 -14.20 -12.73 0.36
N VAL A 413 -12.89 -12.89 0.17
CA VAL A 413 -12.29 -13.49 -1.04
C VAL A 413 -10.99 -14.24 -0.76
N ASP A 414 -10.69 -15.19 -1.62
CA ASP A 414 -9.46 -16.00 -1.59
C ASP A 414 -8.21 -15.17 -1.96
N PRO A 415 -6.99 -15.59 -1.60
CA PRO A 415 -5.82 -14.69 -1.57
C PRO A 415 -5.43 -14.06 -2.93
N GLY A 416 -5.62 -14.79 -4.03
CA GLY A 416 -5.41 -14.31 -5.40
C GLY A 416 -6.64 -13.65 -6.05
N SER A 417 -7.80 -13.65 -5.38
CA SER A 417 -9.05 -13.10 -5.92
C SER A 417 -9.20 -11.61 -5.64
N ARG A 418 -9.85 -10.93 -6.58
CA ARG A 418 -10.16 -9.50 -6.58
C ARG A 418 -10.97 -9.08 -5.33
N VAL A 419 -10.61 -7.99 -4.65
CA VAL A 419 -11.39 -7.51 -3.48
C VAL A 419 -12.76 -6.97 -3.94
N PRO A 420 -13.91 -7.53 -3.49
CA PRO A 420 -15.23 -7.15 -4.01
C PRO A 420 -15.61 -5.72 -3.68
N ARG A 421 -16.31 -5.06 -4.61
CA ARG A 421 -16.86 -3.71 -4.41
C ARG A 421 -17.70 -3.58 -3.14
N ASP A 422 -18.52 -4.57 -2.83
CA ASP A 422 -19.43 -4.49 -1.69
C ASP A 422 -18.68 -4.65 -0.34
N ALA A 423 -17.50 -5.27 -0.33
CA ALA A 423 -16.59 -5.23 0.84
C ALA A 423 -16.07 -3.81 1.07
N LEU A 424 -15.66 -3.10 0.01
CA LEU A 424 -15.24 -1.71 0.14
C LEU A 424 -16.38 -0.80 0.61
N ARG A 425 -17.58 -0.95 0.05
CA ARG A 425 -18.77 -0.18 0.47
C ARG A 425 -19.11 -0.41 1.94
N LEU A 426 -19.11 -1.67 2.39
CA LEU A 426 -19.27 -2.00 3.81
C LEU A 426 -18.23 -1.28 4.66
N TRP A 427 -16.97 -1.21 4.22
CA TRP A 427 -15.91 -0.53 4.97
C TRP A 427 -16.05 0.99 4.95
N GLU A 428 -16.22 1.60 3.78
CA GLU A 428 -16.43 3.04 3.59
C GLU A 428 -17.63 3.53 4.39
N ASP A 429 -18.80 2.89 4.26
CA ASP A 429 -20.02 3.33 4.94
C ASP A 429 -19.92 3.13 6.46
N THR A 430 -19.27 2.06 6.94
CA THR A 430 -18.97 1.87 8.38
C THR A 430 -18.07 2.98 8.92
N LEU A 431 -17.08 3.44 8.14
CA LEU A 431 -16.21 4.55 8.53
C LEU A 431 -16.92 5.92 8.43
N ALA A 432 -17.81 6.09 7.45
CA ALA A 432 -18.60 7.31 7.27
C ALA A 432 -19.60 7.56 8.42
N VAL A 433 -20.08 6.51 9.11
CA VAL A 433 -21.00 6.64 10.26
C VAL A 433 -20.33 6.70 11.63
N ARG A 434 -18.99 6.76 11.71
CA ARG A 434 -18.26 6.99 12.98
C ARG A 434 -18.44 8.40 13.55
N GLY A 435 -19.03 9.31 12.78
CA GLY A 435 -19.25 10.72 13.14
C GLY A 435 -20.29 11.37 12.23
N PRO A 436 -20.58 12.68 12.37
CA PRO A 436 -21.56 13.37 11.55
C PRO A 436 -21.12 13.38 10.08
N VAL A 437 -22.04 13.04 9.17
CA VAL A 437 -21.81 12.96 7.73
C VAL A 437 -22.96 13.62 7.00
N VAL A 438 -22.69 14.24 5.86
CA VAL A 438 -23.69 14.62 4.87
C VAL A 438 -23.30 14.01 3.53
N ASP A 439 -24.20 13.21 2.97
CA ASP A 439 -24.06 12.72 1.59
C ASP A 439 -24.31 13.88 0.63
N GLY A 440 -23.27 14.29 -0.10
CA GLY A 440 -23.32 15.48 -0.95
C GLY A 440 -21.94 16.00 -1.35
N ASN A 441 -21.92 17.13 -2.03
CA ASN A 441 -20.70 17.83 -2.41
C ASN A 441 -20.48 19.07 -1.53
N GLY A 442 -19.21 19.39 -1.24
CA GLY A 442 -18.82 20.54 -0.45
C GLY A 442 -17.89 21.48 -1.22
N THR A 443 -18.15 22.79 -1.14
CA THR A 443 -17.28 23.86 -1.65
C THR A 443 -16.86 24.76 -0.50
N LEU A 444 -15.58 25.11 -0.41
CA LEU A 444 -15.08 26.08 0.57
C LEU A 444 -15.15 27.49 -0.01
N VAL A 445 -15.82 28.39 0.71
CA VAL A 445 -16.03 29.78 0.31
C VAL A 445 -15.62 30.73 1.44
N ALA A 446 -14.80 31.72 1.11
CA ALA A 446 -14.50 32.84 2.01
C ALA A 446 -15.63 33.88 1.93
N ALA A 447 -16.17 34.26 3.08
CA ALA A 447 -17.25 35.25 3.18
C ALA A 447 -16.73 36.63 3.61
N GLY A 448 -17.56 37.66 3.43
CA GLY A 448 -17.19 39.07 3.70
C GLY A 448 -16.98 39.42 5.17
N ASP A 449 -17.23 38.48 6.09
CA ASP A 449 -16.93 38.57 7.51
C ASP A 449 -15.50 38.09 7.86
N GLY A 450 -14.73 37.62 6.87
CA GLY A 450 -13.39 37.05 7.05
C GLY A 450 -13.39 35.61 7.58
N ASN A 451 -14.54 34.92 7.63
CA ASN A 451 -14.62 33.51 7.97
C ASN A 451 -14.68 32.63 6.72
N LEU A 452 -14.19 31.40 6.85
CA LEU A 452 -14.33 30.34 5.85
C LEU A 452 -15.57 29.51 6.16
N TYR A 453 -16.38 29.25 5.14
CA TYR A 453 -17.57 28.40 5.23
C TYR A 453 -17.46 27.23 4.25
N ALA A 454 -17.98 26.07 4.63
CA ALA A 454 -18.32 25.00 3.71
C ALA A 454 -19.77 25.18 3.26
N GLN A 455 -19.96 25.45 1.97
CA GLN A 455 -21.25 25.35 1.28
C GLN A 455 -21.47 23.88 0.93
N ILE A 456 -22.56 23.30 1.42
CA ILE A 456 -22.89 21.89 1.27
C ILE A 456 -24.11 21.78 0.36
N LYS A 457 -23.97 21.00 -0.71
CA LYS A 457 -25.05 20.63 -1.63
C LYS A 457 -25.43 19.16 -1.40
N PRO A 458 -26.54 18.88 -0.69
CA PRO A 458 -27.00 17.52 -0.40
C PRO A 458 -27.28 16.68 -1.65
N ALA A 459 -26.97 15.38 -1.58
CA ALA A 459 -27.26 14.42 -2.63
C ALA A 459 -28.75 14.04 -2.73
N ASP A 460 -29.54 14.30 -1.68
CA ASP A 460 -31.00 14.11 -1.68
C ASP A 460 -31.76 15.22 -2.44
N GLY A 461 -31.06 16.26 -2.89
CA GLY A 461 -31.64 17.41 -3.60
C GLY A 461 -32.34 18.44 -2.70
N SER A 462 -32.19 18.35 -1.38
CA SER A 462 -32.69 19.34 -0.43
C SER A 462 -31.83 20.62 -0.38
N ASP A 463 -32.39 21.70 0.19
CA ASP A 463 -31.78 23.04 0.19
C ASP A 463 -30.34 23.08 0.74
N GLU A 464 -29.48 23.91 0.15
CA GLU A 464 -28.08 24.03 0.55
C GLU A 464 -27.92 24.39 2.04
N VAL A 465 -26.90 23.80 2.66
CA VAL A 465 -26.55 24.01 4.07
C VAL A 465 -25.16 24.63 4.13
N TYR A 466 -24.96 25.60 5.02
CA TYR A 466 -23.66 26.23 5.22
C TYR A 466 -23.13 25.86 6.61
N VAL A 467 -21.83 25.64 6.73
CA VAL A 467 -21.17 25.33 8.01
C VAL A 467 -19.92 26.17 8.13
N LYS A 468 -19.78 26.89 9.25
CA LYS A 468 -18.58 27.70 9.51
C LYS A 468 -17.41 26.78 9.87
N VAL A 469 -16.29 26.94 9.18
CA VAL A 469 -15.14 26.04 9.34
C VAL A 469 -14.37 26.39 10.61
N GLN A 470 -14.14 25.37 11.43
CA GLN A 470 -13.26 25.40 12.60
C GLN A 470 -11.89 24.83 12.23
N GLY A 471 -10.82 25.54 12.57
CA GLY A 471 -9.45 25.07 12.33
C GLY A 471 -9.08 25.04 10.84
N VAL A 472 -8.34 24.01 10.44
CA VAL A 472 -7.90 23.78 9.06
C VAL A 472 -8.73 22.63 8.48
N PRO A 473 -9.57 22.87 7.46
CA PRO A 473 -10.36 21.81 6.85
C PRO A 473 -9.47 20.88 6.01
N THR A 474 -9.89 19.63 5.88
CA THR A 474 -9.24 18.65 5.00
C THR A 474 -10.05 18.45 3.73
N VAL A 475 -9.37 18.40 2.57
CA VAL A 475 -9.94 17.92 1.31
C VAL A 475 -9.25 16.61 0.93
N SER A 476 -10.02 15.56 0.67
CA SER A 476 -9.53 14.27 0.17
C SER A 476 -10.42 13.75 -0.95
N THR A 477 -10.66 14.59 -1.95
CA THR A 477 -11.27 14.18 -3.22
C THR A 477 -10.43 13.13 -3.94
N GLY A 478 -11.04 12.44 -4.91
CA GLY A 478 -10.35 11.50 -5.79
C GLY A 478 -9.40 12.16 -6.78
N LEU A 479 -9.19 11.52 -7.93
CA LEU A 479 -8.36 12.07 -9.00
C LEU A 479 -8.96 13.36 -9.56
N THR A 480 -8.10 14.29 -10.00
CA THR A 480 -8.51 15.43 -10.83
C THR A 480 -8.97 14.95 -12.21
N PRO A 481 -9.75 15.75 -12.96
CA PRO A 481 -10.33 15.32 -14.24
C PRO A 481 -9.29 14.89 -15.28
N GLU A 482 -9.64 13.90 -16.11
CA GLU A 482 -8.93 13.51 -17.33
C GLU A 482 -8.78 14.69 -18.33
N LEU A 483 -7.66 14.70 -19.07
CA LEU A 483 -7.33 15.75 -20.04
C LEU A 483 -8.15 15.62 -21.34
N ILE A 484 -8.75 16.72 -21.79
CA ILE A 484 -9.45 16.81 -23.09
C ILE A 484 -8.50 16.41 -24.24
N PRO A 485 -8.90 15.49 -25.15
CA PRO A 485 -8.07 15.09 -26.28
C PRO A 485 -7.60 16.26 -27.13
N GLY A 486 -6.29 16.31 -27.38
CA GLY A 486 -5.63 17.34 -28.18
C GLY A 486 -5.10 18.53 -27.39
N ALA A 487 -5.65 18.79 -26.19
CA ALA A 487 -5.24 19.89 -25.32
C ALA A 487 -3.74 19.84 -24.97
N ASP A 488 -3.18 21.00 -24.67
CA ASP A 488 -1.76 21.08 -24.35
C ASP A 488 -1.43 20.56 -22.94
N ARG A 489 -0.22 20.02 -22.79
CA ARG A 489 0.24 19.46 -21.50
C ARG A 489 0.75 20.52 -20.53
N THR A 490 0.94 21.77 -20.97
CA THR A 490 1.37 22.91 -20.13
C THR A 490 0.20 23.81 -19.69
N VAL A 491 -0.78 24.00 -20.57
CA VAL A 491 -2.03 24.76 -20.35
C VAL A 491 -3.17 23.81 -20.65
N GLN A 492 -3.78 23.20 -19.63
CA GLN A 492 -4.63 22.00 -19.79
C GLN A 492 -6.13 22.28 -19.78
N THR A 493 -6.56 23.36 -19.12
CA THR A 493 -7.98 23.65 -18.87
C THR A 493 -8.43 24.90 -19.61
N LEU A 494 -9.75 25.01 -19.86
CA LEU A 494 -10.33 26.20 -20.48
C LEU A 494 -10.05 27.49 -19.68
N PRO A 495 -10.18 27.55 -18.33
CA PRO A 495 -9.80 28.74 -17.56
C PRO A 495 -8.32 29.11 -17.68
N GLU A 496 -7.40 28.14 -17.60
CA GLU A 496 -5.95 28.40 -17.81
C GLU A 496 -5.67 28.97 -19.20
N ALA A 497 -6.35 28.45 -20.23
CA ALA A 497 -6.18 28.91 -21.61
C ALA A 497 -6.75 30.32 -21.84
N LEU A 498 -7.94 30.61 -21.31
CA LEU A 498 -8.54 31.94 -21.38
C LEU A 498 -7.68 32.99 -20.66
N GLU A 499 -7.18 32.68 -19.45
CA GLU A 499 -6.35 33.62 -18.70
C GLU A 499 -4.99 33.83 -19.38
N THR A 500 -4.35 32.76 -19.88
CA THR A 500 -3.12 32.86 -20.67
C THR A 500 -3.30 33.75 -21.90
N VAL A 501 -4.42 33.65 -22.61
CA VAL A 501 -4.72 34.55 -23.74
C VAL A 501 -4.93 35.99 -23.28
N ARG A 502 -5.70 36.21 -22.20
CA ARG A 502 -5.97 37.54 -21.63
C ARG A 502 -4.68 38.26 -21.21
N GLU A 503 -3.72 37.57 -20.62
CA GLU A 503 -2.40 38.14 -20.28
C GLU A 503 -1.62 38.72 -21.48
N ARG A 504 -1.91 38.30 -22.72
CA ARG A 504 -1.25 38.82 -23.94
C ARG A 504 -2.09 39.89 -24.66
N LEU A 505 -3.28 40.21 -24.17
CA LEU A 505 -4.11 41.31 -24.67
C LEU A 505 -3.78 42.63 -23.94
N PRO A 506 -3.88 43.80 -24.59
CA PRO A 506 -3.76 45.10 -23.93
C PRO A 506 -4.70 45.21 -22.72
N ALA A 507 -4.24 45.82 -21.63
CA ALA A 507 -4.99 45.90 -20.38
C ALA A 507 -6.31 46.72 -20.48
N ASP A 508 -6.41 47.58 -21.49
CA ASP A 508 -7.58 48.38 -21.86
C ASP A 508 -8.45 47.73 -22.96
N SER A 509 -8.12 46.51 -23.40
CA SER A 509 -8.82 45.85 -24.51
C SER A 509 -10.26 45.44 -24.13
N PRO A 510 -11.28 45.76 -24.97
CA PRO A 510 -12.66 45.35 -24.73
C PRO A 510 -12.85 43.82 -24.74
N LEU A 511 -11.91 43.08 -25.36
CA LEU A 511 -11.87 41.63 -25.36
C LEU A 511 -11.86 41.02 -23.95
N HIS A 512 -11.32 41.70 -22.93
CA HIS A 512 -11.29 41.18 -21.55
C HIS A 512 -12.69 40.89 -20.99
N ALA A 513 -13.67 41.75 -21.29
CA ALA A 513 -15.06 41.51 -20.91
C ALA A 513 -15.70 40.44 -21.80
N ARG A 514 -15.52 40.53 -23.12
CA ARG A 514 -16.09 39.58 -24.10
C ARG A 514 -15.64 38.13 -23.85
N LEU A 515 -14.40 37.93 -23.41
CA LEU A 515 -13.84 36.61 -23.08
C LEU A 515 -14.27 36.11 -21.71
N ALA A 516 -14.51 36.99 -20.73
CA ALA A 516 -15.09 36.62 -19.45
C ALA A 516 -16.58 36.22 -19.55
N GLU A 517 -17.29 36.76 -20.56
CA GLU A 517 -18.67 36.39 -20.90
C GLU A 517 -18.78 35.18 -21.86
N ALA A 518 -17.67 34.64 -22.37
CA ALA A 518 -17.68 33.53 -23.33
C ALA A 518 -17.91 32.17 -22.63
N PRO A 519 -19.04 31.47 -22.85
CA PRO A 519 -19.39 30.26 -22.10
C PRO A 519 -18.73 28.98 -22.62
N THR A 520 -18.03 29.05 -23.76
CA THR A 520 -17.45 27.90 -24.47
C THR A 520 -16.14 28.30 -25.15
N ALA A 521 -15.26 27.32 -25.40
CA ALA A 521 -14.03 27.53 -26.16
C ALA A 521 -14.32 28.01 -27.59
N GLN A 522 -15.36 27.46 -28.22
CA GLN A 522 -15.82 27.90 -29.54
C GLN A 522 -16.25 29.39 -29.54
N ALA A 523 -16.93 29.87 -28.49
CA ALA A 523 -17.31 31.28 -28.37
C ALA A 523 -16.09 32.19 -28.15
N ALA A 524 -15.12 31.75 -27.34
CA ALA A 524 -13.88 32.49 -27.13
C ALA A 524 -13.05 32.61 -28.42
N LEU A 525 -12.92 31.54 -29.21
CA LEU A 525 -12.26 31.57 -30.51
C LEU A 525 -12.98 32.49 -31.51
N GLN A 526 -14.32 32.52 -31.51
CA GLN A 526 -15.09 33.46 -32.31
C GLN A 526 -14.78 34.91 -31.92
N VAL A 527 -14.80 35.23 -30.61
CA VAL A 527 -14.48 36.57 -30.08
C VAL A 527 -13.08 37.03 -30.50
N LEU A 528 -12.07 36.15 -30.42
CA LEU A 528 -10.69 36.43 -30.87
C LEU A 528 -10.56 36.58 -32.39
N GLY A 529 -11.40 35.88 -33.16
CA GLY A 529 -11.43 35.93 -34.63
C GLY A 529 -12.10 37.20 -35.15
N GLU A 530 -13.22 37.62 -34.56
CA GLU A 530 -13.96 38.83 -34.94
C GLU A 530 -13.13 40.12 -34.79
N ASP A 531 -12.38 40.25 -33.69
CA ASP A 531 -11.48 41.38 -33.46
C ASP A 531 -10.09 41.20 -34.12
N GLY A 532 -9.90 40.14 -34.93
CA GLY A 532 -8.72 39.94 -35.78
C GLY A 532 -7.41 39.59 -35.05
N VAL A 533 -7.44 39.33 -33.74
CA VAL A 533 -6.25 39.06 -32.93
C VAL A 533 -5.76 37.61 -33.02
N LEU A 534 -6.62 36.67 -33.41
CA LEU A 534 -6.36 35.23 -33.34
C LEU A 534 -5.08 34.79 -34.08
N ASP A 535 -4.83 35.28 -35.29
CA ASP A 535 -3.62 34.91 -36.05
C ASP A 535 -2.33 35.46 -35.43
N THR A 536 -2.41 36.61 -34.74
CA THR A 536 -1.27 37.16 -33.98
C THR A 536 -0.96 36.30 -32.76
N LEU A 537 -2.00 35.85 -32.04
CA LEU A 537 -1.88 34.94 -30.91
C LEU A 537 -1.44 33.52 -31.34
N ARG A 538 -1.74 33.08 -32.58
CA ARG A 538 -1.22 31.82 -33.14
C ARG A 538 0.26 31.88 -33.51
N ALA A 539 0.75 33.06 -33.90
CA ALA A 539 2.16 33.29 -34.14
C ALA A 539 2.98 33.34 -32.84
N ASP A 540 2.42 33.91 -31.76
CA ASP A 540 3.07 34.02 -30.45
C ASP A 540 3.41 32.66 -29.81
N ASP A 541 4.67 32.51 -29.38
CA ASP A 541 5.14 31.35 -28.61
C ASP A 541 4.44 31.25 -27.25
N GLY A 542 4.14 32.38 -26.60
CA GLY A 542 3.55 32.44 -25.26
C GLY A 542 2.05 32.11 -25.18
N SER A 543 1.35 32.11 -26.32
CA SER A 543 -0.09 31.87 -26.43
C SER A 543 -0.42 30.55 -27.14
N ARG A 544 0.53 29.94 -27.85
CA ARG A 544 0.32 28.72 -28.65
C ARG A 544 -0.25 27.54 -27.86
N GLY A 545 0.22 27.33 -26.63
CA GLY A 545 -0.30 26.26 -25.75
C GLY A 545 -1.75 26.48 -25.37
N ALA A 546 -2.12 27.72 -25.03
CA ALA A 546 -3.49 28.12 -24.70
C ALA A 546 -4.43 28.02 -25.90
N LEU A 547 -4.02 28.53 -27.07
CA LEU A 547 -4.83 28.42 -28.29
C LEU A 547 -5.01 26.96 -28.73
N ARG A 548 -4.00 26.11 -28.58
CA ARG A 548 -4.15 24.67 -28.82
C ARG A 548 -5.22 24.04 -27.92
N THR A 549 -5.26 24.43 -26.65
CA THR A 549 -6.27 23.94 -25.70
C THR A 549 -7.66 24.52 -25.99
N LEU A 550 -7.76 25.75 -26.47
CA LEU A 550 -9.02 26.32 -26.98
C LEU A 550 -9.49 25.60 -28.25
N ASP A 551 -8.62 25.43 -29.26
CA ASP A 551 -8.93 24.69 -30.50
C ASP A 551 -9.37 23.24 -30.20
N ALA A 552 -8.67 22.55 -29.29
CA ALA A 552 -9.02 21.19 -28.87
C ALA A 552 -10.34 21.13 -28.06
N THR A 553 -10.58 22.09 -27.17
CA THR A 553 -11.83 22.15 -26.39
C THR A 553 -13.02 22.49 -27.29
N ALA A 554 -12.86 23.40 -28.26
CA ALA A 554 -13.89 23.71 -29.25
C ALA A 554 -14.20 22.51 -30.17
N GLN A 555 -13.17 21.75 -30.57
CA GLN A 555 -13.34 20.49 -31.29
C GLN A 555 -14.09 19.45 -30.44
N TRP A 556 -13.79 19.34 -29.14
CA TRP A 556 -14.51 18.49 -28.19
C TRP A 556 -15.98 18.91 -28.04
N GLU A 557 -16.26 20.20 -27.83
CA GLU A 557 -17.61 20.78 -27.77
C GLU A 557 -18.42 20.46 -29.03
N HIS A 558 -17.86 20.70 -30.22
CA HIS A 558 -18.49 20.40 -31.51
C HIS A 558 -18.76 18.90 -31.68
N VAL A 559 -17.78 18.04 -31.38
CA VAL A 559 -17.90 16.59 -31.53
C VAL A 559 -18.95 16.00 -30.57
N ARG A 560 -19.09 16.52 -29.34
CA ARG A 560 -20.20 16.14 -28.43
C ARG A 560 -21.57 16.61 -28.93
N ALA A 561 -21.64 17.73 -29.66
CA ALA A 561 -22.88 18.25 -30.22
C ALA A 561 -23.36 17.46 -31.46
N GLU A 562 -22.45 17.02 -32.33
CA GLU A 562 -22.76 16.19 -33.50
C GLU A 562 -23.02 14.71 -33.15
N ALA A 563 -22.48 14.24 -32.01
CA ALA A 563 -22.70 12.89 -31.51
C ALA A 563 -23.12 12.86 -30.02
N PRO A 564 -24.31 13.39 -29.67
CA PRO A 564 -24.80 13.42 -28.30
C PRO A 564 -24.82 12.02 -27.68
N GLY A 565 -24.26 11.89 -26.47
CA GLY A 565 -24.23 10.62 -25.74
C GLY A 565 -23.30 9.54 -26.29
N ARG A 566 -22.44 9.82 -27.30
CA ARG A 566 -21.45 8.84 -27.83
C ARG A 566 -19.99 9.23 -27.60
N VAL A 567 -19.75 10.34 -26.91
CA VAL A 567 -18.41 10.90 -26.68
C VAL A 567 -18.27 11.31 -25.22
N PHE A 568 -17.31 10.69 -24.55
CA PHE A 568 -17.14 10.73 -23.10
C PHE A 568 -15.69 11.01 -22.71
N ILE A 569 -15.46 11.83 -21.68
CA ILE A 569 -14.17 11.81 -20.97
C ILE A 569 -14.17 10.63 -19.99
N GLY A 570 -13.00 10.05 -19.70
CA GLY A 570 -12.88 8.78 -18.98
C GLY A 570 -13.59 8.73 -17.62
N ASP A 571 -13.67 9.86 -16.91
CA ASP A 571 -14.38 9.98 -15.64
C ASP A 571 -15.91 9.81 -15.77
N GLU A 572 -16.50 10.07 -16.94
CA GLU A 572 -17.95 9.86 -17.16
C GLU A 572 -18.31 8.37 -17.22
N ILE A 573 -17.37 7.50 -17.61
CA ILE A 573 -17.55 6.05 -17.56
C ILE A 573 -17.32 5.54 -16.13
N ALA A 574 -16.24 5.98 -15.47
CA ALA A 574 -15.87 5.60 -14.11
C ALA A 574 -16.90 6.06 -13.04
N GLU A 575 -17.54 7.21 -13.22
CA GLU A 575 -18.64 7.68 -12.36
C GLU A 575 -20.02 7.09 -12.77
N ASN A 576 -20.07 6.13 -13.71
CA ASN A 576 -21.29 5.51 -14.23
C ASN A 576 -22.32 6.52 -14.81
N ARG A 577 -21.83 7.56 -15.51
CA ARG A 577 -22.62 8.64 -16.11
C ARG A 577 -22.71 8.52 -17.64
N PHE A 578 -22.88 7.30 -18.13
CA PHE A 578 -22.95 6.97 -19.56
C PHE A 578 -24.06 5.95 -19.87
N ASP A 579 -24.42 5.83 -21.15
CA ASP A 579 -25.30 4.78 -21.65
C ASP A 579 -24.44 3.69 -22.35
N PRO A 580 -24.42 2.44 -21.86
CA PRO A 580 -23.62 1.37 -22.48
C PRO A 580 -24.16 0.93 -23.84
N THR A 581 -25.40 1.28 -24.18
CA THR A 581 -26.02 1.01 -25.49
C THR A 581 -25.84 2.16 -26.49
N ALA A 582 -25.10 3.22 -26.11
CA ALA A 582 -24.89 4.40 -26.95
C ALA A 582 -24.18 4.13 -28.29
N ALA A 583 -23.34 3.10 -28.36
CA ALA A 583 -22.74 2.69 -29.61
C ALA A 583 -23.80 2.07 -30.53
N ASP A 584 -24.06 2.74 -31.65
CA ASP A 584 -24.89 2.23 -32.76
C ASP A 584 -24.37 0.88 -33.26
N GLY A 585 -25.20 0.10 -33.98
CA GLY A 585 -24.75 -1.18 -34.56
C GLY A 585 -23.78 -0.98 -35.74
N PRO A 586 -22.58 -1.63 -35.77
CA PRO A 586 -22.01 -2.53 -34.77
C PRO A 586 -21.49 -1.79 -33.53
N LYS A 587 -21.77 -2.30 -32.32
CA LYS A 587 -21.51 -1.58 -31.05
C LYS A 587 -20.02 -1.45 -30.69
N THR A 588 -19.24 -0.67 -31.42
CA THR A 588 -17.80 -0.53 -31.16
C THR A 588 -17.45 0.77 -30.43
N TRP A 589 -16.46 0.67 -29.55
CA TRP A 589 -16.00 1.71 -28.64
C TRP A 589 -14.48 1.89 -28.78
N LEU A 590 -14.05 3.13 -28.97
CA LEU A 590 -12.64 3.51 -29.07
C LEU A 590 -12.21 4.21 -27.78
N ILE A 591 -11.31 3.57 -27.02
CA ILE A 591 -10.71 4.15 -25.82
C ILE A 591 -9.34 4.73 -26.18
N ALA A 592 -9.28 6.05 -26.20
CA ALA A 592 -8.11 6.83 -26.47
C ALA A 592 -7.27 6.99 -25.19
N GLY A 593 -6.28 6.11 -25.02
CA GLY A 593 -5.33 6.13 -23.90
C GLY A 593 -5.36 4.84 -23.07
N ALA A 594 -4.26 4.07 -23.12
CA ALA A 594 -4.09 2.80 -22.43
C ALA A 594 -3.66 2.94 -20.94
N GLY A 595 -4.16 3.97 -20.25
CA GLY A 595 -3.93 4.18 -18.81
C GLY A 595 -4.84 3.31 -17.93
N GLY A 596 -4.70 3.43 -16.61
CA GLY A 596 -5.57 2.74 -15.65
C GLY A 596 -7.06 3.05 -15.87
N THR A 597 -7.41 4.33 -16.06
CA THR A 597 -8.77 4.76 -16.44
C THR A 597 -9.25 4.07 -17.72
N GLY A 598 -8.39 3.92 -18.73
CA GLY A 598 -8.75 3.29 -20.00
C GLY A 598 -9.01 1.78 -19.88
N VAL A 599 -8.25 1.08 -19.02
CA VAL A 599 -8.47 -0.34 -18.69
C VAL A 599 -9.74 -0.53 -17.87
N ALA A 600 -9.97 0.28 -16.84
CA ALA A 600 -11.20 0.23 -16.06
C ALA A 600 -12.43 0.49 -16.94
N ASN A 601 -12.37 1.51 -17.80
CA ASN A 601 -13.46 1.84 -18.72
C ASN A 601 -13.71 0.74 -19.76
N ALA A 602 -12.67 0.02 -20.20
CA ALA A 602 -12.83 -1.15 -21.07
C ALA A 602 -13.63 -2.26 -20.36
N GLU A 603 -13.28 -2.60 -19.12
CA GLU A 603 -14.04 -3.56 -18.31
C GLU A 603 -15.50 -3.11 -18.14
N ILE A 604 -15.71 -1.87 -17.68
CA ILE A 604 -17.05 -1.31 -17.43
C ILE A 604 -17.95 -1.42 -18.67
N ILE A 605 -17.43 -1.11 -19.86
CA ILE A 605 -18.18 -1.21 -21.13
C ILE A 605 -18.43 -2.68 -21.53
N LEU A 606 -17.43 -3.57 -21.37
CA LEU A 606 -17.52 -4.98 -21.77
C LEU A 606 -18.43 -5.83 -20.87
N GLU A 607 -18.58 -5.47 -19.60
CA GLU A 607 -19.55 -6.07 -18.68
C GLU A 607 -20.97 -5.49 -18.86
N ALA A 608 -21.09 -4.20 -19.22
CA ALA A 608 -22.39 -3.53 -19.32
C ALA A 608 -23.18 -3.86 -20.60
N ASP A 609 -22.51 -4.21 -21.72
CA ASP A 609 -23.17 -4.67 -22.95
C ASP A 609 -22.45 -5.90 -23.55
N PRO A 610 -23.12 -7.07 -23.66
CA PRO A 610 -22.50 -8.29 -24.18
C PRO A 610 -22.18 -8.24 -25.69
N GLU A 611 -22.72 -7.28 -26.43
CA GLU A 611 -22.40 -7.06 -27.85
C GLU A 611 -21.31 -5.99 -28.06
N ALA A 612 -20.93 -5.24 -27.03
CA ALA A 612 -19.93 -4.18 -27.15
C ALA A 612 -18.55 -4.74 -27.50
N ARG A 613 -17.81 -4.00 -28.35
CA ARG A 613 -16.41 -4.28 -28.71
C ARG A 613 -15.56 -3.07 -28.39
N VAL A 614 -14.49 -3.26 -27.63
CA VAL A 614 -13.62 -2.17 -27.16
C VAL A 614 -12.24 -2.29 -27.81
N THR A 615 -11.79 -1.21 -28.43
CA THR A 615 -10.39 -1.05 -28.86
C THR A 615 -9.72 0.02 -28.00
N ILE A 616 -8.71 -0.36 -27.22
CA ILE A 616 -7.85 0.56 -26.48
C ILE A 616 -6.67 0.94 -27.37
N VAL A 617 -6.44 2.23 -27.62
CA VAL A 617 -5.32 2.75 -28.43
C VAL A 617 -4.39 3.57 -27.55
N GLY A 618 -3.07 3.36 -27.63
CA GLY A 618 -2.11 4.21 -26.92
C GLY A 618 -0.64 3.95 -27.22
N PRO A 619 0.26 4.82 -26.73
CA PRO A 619 1.69 4.73 -27.04
C PRO A 619 2.47 3.69 -26.21
N ASN A 620 1.95 3.31 -25.05
CA ASN A 620 2.50 2.31 -24.13
C ASN A 620 1.43 1.90 -23.09
N LEU A 621 1.60 0.72 -22.50
CA LEU A 621 0.91 0.33 -21.25
C LEU A 621 1.73 0.81 -20.03
N PRO A 622 1.10 1.22 -18.91
CA PRO A 622 1.76 1.35 -17.61
C PRO A 622 2.18 -0.03 -17.04
N PRO A 623 3.44 -0.23 -16.59
CA PRO A 623 3.92 -1.53 -16.05
C PRO A 623 3.19 -2.06 -14.79
N ALA A 624 2.37 -1.22 -14.15
CA ALA A 624 1.54 -1.66 -13.02
C ALA A 624 0.34 -2.51 -13.46
N LEU A 625 -0.13 -2.39 -14.71
CA LEU A 625 -1.29 -3.13 -15.24
C LEU A 625 -1.04 -4.63 -15.30
N GLU A 626 0.13 -5.05 -15.79
CA GLU A 626 0.54 -6.47 -15.87
C GLU A 626 0.59 -7.16 -14.49
N ASN A 627 0.61 -6.36 -13.42
CA ASN A 627 0.64 -6.78 -12.03
C ASN A 627 -0.74 -6.70 -11.34
N GLN A 628 -1.82 -6.38 -12.07
CA GLN A 628 -3.20 -6.26 -11.56
C GLN A 628 -4.04 -7.47 -11.95
N VAL A 629 -4.89 -7.92 -11.01
CA VAL A 629 -5.83 -9.03 -11.22
C VAL A 629 -6.85 -8.67 -12.31
N GLN A 630 -7.37 -7.43 -12.26
CA GLN A 630 -8.35 -6.91 -13.22
C GLN A 630 -7.85 -7.04 -14.67
N PHE A 631 -6.66 -6.48 -14.95
CA PHE A 631 -6.14 -6.42 -16.32
C PHE A 631 -5.91 -7.82 -16.91
N ASN A 632 -5.31 -8.73 -16.15
CA ASN A 632 -5.04 -10.08 -16.63
C ASN A 632 -6.35 -10.87 -16.83
N ALA A 633 -7.29 -10.80 -15.88
CA ALA A 633 -8.60 -11.47 -16.01
C ALA A 633 -9.45 -10.90 -17.17
N MET A 634 -9.43 -9.58 -17.39
CA MET A 634 -10.12 -8.93 -18.52
C MET A 634 -9.58 -9.42 -19.87
N ARG A 635 -8.26 -9.66 -19.97
CA ARG A 635 -7.63 -10.18 -21.19
C ARG A 635 -7.96 -11.66 -21.41
N GLU A 636 -7.89 -12.49 -20.38
CA GLU A 636 -8.32 -13.90 -20.44
C GLU A 636 -9.79 -14.05 -20.85
N ARG A 637 -10.67 -13.14 -20.40
CA ARG A 637 -12.09 -13.12 -20.78
C ARG A 637 -12.34 -12.62 -22.21
N PHE A 638 -11.66 -11.54 -22.64
CA PHE A 638 -12.08 -10.77 -23.83
C PHE A 638 -11.02 -10.58 -24.93
N GLU A 639 -9.73 -10.77 -24.67
CA GLU A 639 -8.67 -10.65 -25.69
C GLU A 639 -8.42 -12.00 -26.38
N ALA A 640 -8.67 -12.08 -27.69
CA ALA A 640 -8.59 -13.36 -28.43
C ALA A 640 -7.19 -14.01 -28.41
N SER A 641 -6.13 -13.22 -28.22
CA SER A 641 -4.75 -13.70 -28.06
C SER A 641 -4.52 -14.48 -26.76
N HIS A 642 -5.36 -14.26 -25.74
CA HIS A 642 -5.32 -14.90 -24.41
C HIS A 642 -6.41 -15.98 -24.26
N GLY A 643 -7.14 -16.29 -25.34
CA GLY A 643 -8.23 -17.27 -25.35
C GLY A 643 -9.63 -16.68 -25.12
N GLY A 644 -9.74 -15.35 -24.95
CA GLY A 644 -11.01 -14.66 -24.74
C GLY A 644 -11.92 -14.57 -25.98
N ASP A 645 -13.12 -14.03 -25.79
CA ASP A 645 -14.17 -13.94 -26.83
C ASP A 645 -13.86 -13.00 -28.01
N GLY A 646 -12.78 -12.22 -27.92
CA GLY A 646 -12.34 -11.27 -28.94
C GLY A 646 -13.17 -10.00 -29.01
N ARG A 647 -13.89 -9.62 -27.94
CA ARG A 647 -14.52 -8.29 -27.81
C ARG A 647 -13.55 -7.19 -27.39
N LEU A 648 -12.37 -7.53 -26.85
CA LEU A 648 -11.30 -6.58 -26.51
C LEU A 648 -10.16 -6.62 -27.54
N THR A 649 -9.64 -5.45 -27.90
CA THR A 649 -8.40 -5.25 -28.65
C THR A 649 -7.56 -4.17 -27.99
N ILE A 650 -6.24 -4.38 -27.91
CA ILE A 650 -5.27 -3.46 -27.28
C ILE A 650 -4.19 -3.13 -28.33
N ASP A 651 -4.25 -1.92 -28.90
CA ASP A 651 -3.37 -1.43 -29.96
C ASP A 651 -2.31 -0.46 -29.40
N ILE A 652 -1.11 -1.01 -29.16
CA ILE A 652 0.00 -0.32 -28.49
C ILE A 652 1.19 -0.19 -29.42
N ASP A 653 1.40 1.01 -29.93
CA ASP A 653 2.54 1.39 -30.77
C ASP A 653 3.03 2.79 -30.35
N PRO A 654 4.35 3.05 -30.19
CA PRO A 654 4.87 4.38 -29.87
C PRO A 654 4.45 5.53 -30.82
N ALA A 655 3.93 5.22 -32.02
CA ALA A 655 3.31 6.13 -32.97
C ALA A 655 1.83 6.46 -32.68
N ASN A 656 1.12 5.65 -31.88
CA ASN A 656 -0.26 5.86 -31.42
C ASN A 656 -0.36 6.99 -30.36
N ARG A 657 0.13 8.17 -30.73
CA ARG A 657 0.03 9.41 -29.95
C ARG A 657 -1.30 10.08 -30.25
N VAL A 658 -2.30 9.77 -29.43
CA VAL A 658 -3.64 10.37 -29.49
C VAL A 658 -3.58 11.90 -29.62
N GLY A 659 -4.36 12.43 -30.55
CA GLY A 659 -4.48 13.85 -30.86
C GLY A 659 -5.76 14.48 -30.28
N ALA A 660 -6.31 15.44 -31.01
CA ALA A 660 -7.70 15.88 -30.83
C ALA A 660 -8.65 14.89 -31.55
N VAL A 661 -9.85 14.69 -31.01
CA VAL A 661 -10.79 13.63 -31.47
C VAL A 661 -11.08 13.72 -32.96
N GLN A 662 -10.65 12.72 -33.73
CA GLN A 662 -10.91 12.69 -35.17
C GLN A 662 -12.29 12.10 -35.45
N MET A 663 -13.27 12.98 -35.66
CA MET A 663 -14.62 12.61 -36.08
C MET A 663 -14.77 12.75 -37.60
N HIS A 664 -15.49 11.82 -38.23
CA HIS A 664 -15.90 11.92 -39.63
C HIS A 664 -17.25 11.22 -39.87
N THR A 665 -17.91 11.50 -40.99
CA THR A 665 -19.16 10.82 -41.36
C THR A 665 -18.87 9.45 -41.98
N GLY A 666 -19.44 8.38 -41.40
CA GLY A 666 -19.35 7.02 -41.93
C GLY A 666 -20.23 6.78 -43.16
N PRO A 667 -20.11 5.61 -43.83
CA PRO A 667 -20.89 5.28 -45.03
C PRO A 667 -22.41 5.20 -44.83
N ASP A 668 -22.86 5.08 -43.59
CA ASP A 668 -24.26 5.10 -43.15
C ASP A 668 -24.80 6.52 -42.86
N GLY A 669 -23.97 7.55 -43.02
CA GLY A 669 -24.31 8.94 -42.71
C GLY A 669 -24.14 9.32 -41.24
N LYS A 670 -23.64 8.43 -40.36
CA LYS A 670 -23.48 8.68 -38.92
C LYS A 670 -22.03 9.01 -38.54
N PRO A 671 -21.79 9.90 -37.55
CA PRO A 671 -20.44 10.15 -37.04
C PRO A 671 -19.71 8.90 -36.54
N ARG A 672 -18.45 8.74 -36.95
CA ARG A 672 -17.46 7.75 -36.50
C ARG A 672 -16.21 8.45 -35.99
N PHE A 673 -15.54 7.83 -35.03
CA PHE A 673 -14.32 8.33 -34.39
C PHE A 673 -13.13 7.46 -34.76
N ARG A 674 -11.94 8.05 -34.95
CA ARG A 674 -10.73 7.32 -35.34
C ARG A 674 -9.50 7.77 -34.54
N GLU A 675 -8.66 6.81 -34.13
CA GLU A 675 -7.31 7.05 -33.60
C GLU A 675 -6.39 5.94 -34.13
N GLY A 676 -5.22 6.32 -34.65
CA GLY A 676 -4.32 5.38 -35.32
C GLY A 676 -5.04 4.64 -36.47
N ASN A 677 -5.11 3.31 -36.37
CA ASN A 677 -5.82 2.44 -37.31
C ASN A 677 -7.22 2.01 -36.84
N ALA A 678 -7.62 2.38 -35.61
CA ALA A 678 -8.89 1.97 -35.01
C ALA A 678 -10.00 2.98 -35.29
N GLU A 679 -11.21 2.49 -35.55
CA GLU A 679 -12.40 3.30 -35.83
C GLU A 679 -13.61 2.75 -35.06
N ALA A 680 -14.48 3.65 -34.57
CA ALA A 680 -15.62 3.25 -33.74
C ALA A 680 -16.84 4.18 -33.76
N GLU A 681 -17.98 3.64 -33.31
CA GLU A 681 -19.27 4.32 -33.10
C GLU A 681 -19.31 5.19 -31.83
N ALA A 682 -18.48 4.91 -30.82
CA ALA A 682 -18.36 5.69 -29.59
C ALA A 682 -16.89 5.93 -29.19
N TYR A 683 -16.62 7.01 -28.45
CA TYR A 683 -15.26 7.45 -28.08
C TYR A 683 -15.14 7.77 -26.58
N VAL A 684 -14.04 7.33 -25.95
CA VAL A 684 -13.70 7.64 -24.56
C VAL A 684 -12.26 8.18 -24.45
N GLY A 685 -12.09 9.40 -23.96
CA GLY A 685 -10.77 10.02 -23.74
C GLY A 685 -10.18 9.73 -22.35
N CYS A 686 -9.04 9.02 -22.30
CA CYS A 686 -8.36 8.58 -21.06
C CYS A 686 -6.85 8.93 -21.09
N LEU A 687 -6.54 10.23 -21.20
CA LEU A 687 -5.22 10.72 -21.64
C LEU A 687 -4.29 11.20 -20.52
N GLY A 688 -4.68 10.99 -19.26
CA GLY A 688 -3.96 11.41 -18.07
C GLY A 688 -4.58 12.66 -17.46
N ARG A 689 -4.30 12.88 -16.17
CA ARG A 689 -5.03 13.87 -15.36
C ARG A 689 -4.54 15.30 -15.55
N THR A 690 -5.45 16.24 -15.33
CA THR A 690 -5.20 17.68 -15.27
C THR A 690 -4.64 18.09 -13.90
N PHE A 691 -4.04 19.27 -13.78
CA PHE A 691 -3.46 19.79 -12.53
C PHE A 691 -4.13 21.08 -11.99
N PRO A 692 -5.48 21.15 -11.87
CA PRO A 692 -6.17 22.30 -11.28
C PRO A 692 -6.06 22.30 -9.74
N LEU A 693 -6.64 23.32 -9.10
CA LEU A 693 -7.06 23.19 -7.70
C LEU A 693 -8.14 22.08 -7.57
N PRO A 694 -8.16 21.30 -6.47
CA PRO A 694 -9.27 20.40 -6.17
C PRO A 694 -10.62 21.12 -6.24
N GLU A 695 -11.66 20.46 -6.75
CA GLU A 695 -13.01 21.01 -6.97
C GLU A 695 -13.53 21.86 -5.78
N PRO A 696 -13.47 21.40 -4.51
CA PRO A 696 -13.91 22.18 -3.35
C PRO A 696 -13.18 23.52 -3.13
N LEU A 697 -12.06 23.75 -3.81
CA LEU A 697 -11.13 24.88 -3.59
C LEU A 697 -11.02 25.82 -4.79
N GLN A 698 -11.69 25.53 -5.90
CA GLN A 698 -11.60 26.33 -7.13
C GLN A 698 -12.15 27.74 -6.89
N GLU A 699 -13.37 27.86 -6.35
CA GLU A 699 -13.98 29.15 -6.02
C GLU A 699 -13.16 29.94 -4.99
N LEU A 700 -12.62 29.30 -3.94
CA LEU A 700 -11.74 29.95 -2.97
C LEU A 700 -10.49 30.53 -3.66
N GLY A 701 -9.88 29.77 -4.57
CA GLY A 701 -8.73 30.21 -5.35
C GLY A 701 -9.05 31.33 -6.34
N GLU A 702 -10.21 31.30 -6.98
CA GLU A 702 -10.69 32.35 -7.89
C GLU A 702 -11.00 33.65 -7.15
N ARG A 703 -11.74 33.59 -6.04
CA ARG A 703 -11.99 34.73 -5.14
C ARG A 703 -10.67 35.31 -4.60
N THR A 704 -9.72 34.46 -4.25
CA THR A 704 -8.38 34.88 -3.76
C THR A 704 -7.61 35.64 -4.84
N ARG A 705 -7.47 35.09 -6.05
CA ARG A 705 -6.71 35.72 -7.16
C ARG A 705 -7.39 37.00 -7.66
N SER A 706 -8.72 36.99 -7.84
CA SER A 706 -9.48 38.17 -8.30
C SER A 706 -9.48 39.31 -7.27
N GLY A 707 -9.32 39.01 -5.98
CA GLY A 707 -9.05 39.98 -4.92
C GLY A 707 -7.61 40.52 -4.88
N GLY A 708 -6.76 40.19 -5.86
CA GLY A 708 -5.34 40.54 -5.89
C GLY A 708 -4.46 39.73 -4.92
N GLY A 709 -4.98 38.61 -4.41
CA GLY A 709 -4.31 37.71 -3.48
C GLY A 709 -3.47 36.62 -4.16
N GLN A 710 -2.87 35.76 -3.33
CA GLN A 710 -2.00 34.66 -3.76
C GLN A 710 -2.42 33.33 -3.12
N VAL A 711 -2.02 32.23 -3.76
CA VAL A 711 -2.22 30.86 -3.24
C VAL A 711 -0.86 30.19 -3.19
N ASN A 712 -0.37 29.92 -1.98
CA ASN A 712 0.95 29.35 -1.71
C ASN A 712 0.82 27.90 -1.23
N GLY A 713 1.74 27.01 -1.60
CA GLY A 713 1.70 25.58 -1.27
C GLY A 713 2.91 25.06 -0.50
N ASP A 714 2.69 24.08 0.37
CA ASP A 714 3.75 23.29 1.04
C ASP A 714 3.44 21.79 1.00
N LEU A 715 4.43 20.93 0.81
CA LEU A 715 4.28 19.48 0.89
C LEU A 715 4.31 19.04 2.36
N MET A 716 3.45 18.09 2.73
CA MET A 716 3.33 17.58 4.10
C MET A 716 3.85 16.15 4.21
N PHE A 717 4.64 15.92 5.25
CA PHE A 717 5.25 14.64 5.58
C PHE A 717 5.08 14.35 7.08
N ASP A 718 5.08 13.08 7.48
CA ASP A 718 5.15 12.70 8.90
C ASP A 718 6.60 12.80 9.45
N GLN A 719 6.79 12.42 10.72
CA GLN A 719 8.12 12.36 11.35
C GLN A 719 9.11 11.42 10.65
N ASP A 720 8.61 10.36 10.00
CA ASP A 720 9.39 9.37 9.27
C ASP A 720 9.62 9.74 7.80
N ARG A 721 9.20 10.96 7.41
CA ARG A 721 9.28 11.53 6.05
C ARG A 721 8.41 10.79 5.04
N LEU A 722 7.36 10.11 5.46
CA LEU A 722 6.36 9.53 4.55
C LEU A 722 5.39 10.64 4.13
N TYR A 723 5.03 10.68 2.85
CA TYR A 723 4.15 11.73 2.33
C TYR A 723 2.73 11.56 2.86
N VAL A 724 2.14 12.63 3.40
CA VAL A 724 0.78 12.63 3.98
C VAL A 724 -0.18 13.62 3.30
N GLY A 725 0.32 14.54 2.48
CA GLY A 725 -0.51 15.45 1.69
C GLY A 725 0.20 16.74 1.27
N TYR A 726 -0.55 17.78 0.90
CA TYR A 726 -0.03 19.14 0.76
C TYR A 726 -0.93 20.17 1.46
N GLY A 727 -0.35 21.25 1.95
CA GLY A 727 -1.06 22.44 2.42
C GLY A 727 -1.22 23.48 1.34
N LEU A 728 -2.32 24.24 1.40
CA LEU A 728 -2.56 25.45 0.62
C LEU A 728 -2.88 26.60 1.57
N ASN A 729 -2.20 27.73 1.41
CA ASN A 729 -2.50 28.98 2.10
C ASN A 729 -3.06 29.98 1.07
N PHE A 730 -4.30 30.41 1.24
CA PHE A 730 -5.01 31.38 0.42
C PHE A 730 -4.95 32.74 1.12
N GLU A 731 -4.31 33.73 0.49
CA GLU A 731 -3.95 35.02 1.11
C GLU A 731 -4.51 36.18 0.30
N ALA A 732 -5.53 36.88 0.82
CA ALA A 732 -6.17 38.02 0.16
C ALA A 732 -6.68 39.05 1.17
N GLY A 733 -6.55 40.34 0.86
CA GLY A 733 -7.12 41.43 1.69
C GLY A 733 -6.60 41.53 3.13
N GLY A 734 -5.50 40.85 3.46
CA GLY A 734 -4.99 40.72 4.84
C GLY A 734 -5.58 39.54 5.63
N GLN A 735 -6.46 38.74 5.03
CA GLN A 735 -6.91 37.45 5.56
C GLN A 735 -6.03 36.30 5.00
N GLN A 736 -5.90 35.24 5.79
CA GLN A 736 -5.23 34.00 5.38
C GLN A 736 -6.11 32.81 5.76
N HIS A 737 -6.43 31.95 4.79
CA HIS A 737 -7.11 30.67 5.02
C HIS A 737 -6.18 29.52 4.63
N ARG A 738 -5.93 28.59 5.55
CA ARG A 738 -5.22 27.35 5.24
C ARG A 738 -6.21 26.22 4.99
N VAL A 739 -5.93 25.38 4.00
CA VAL A 739 -6.60 24.10 3.73
C VAL A 739 -5.53 23.02 3.55
N GLU A 740 -5.81 21.80 3.96
CA GLU A 740 -4.88 20.66 3.77
C GLU A 740 -5.51 19.59 2.87
N VAL A 741 -4.76 19.14 1.86
CA VAL A 741 -5.21 18.18 0.85
C VAL A 741 -4.47 16.86 1.03
N THR A 742 -5.20 15.75 1.07
CA THR A 742 -4.65 14.40 1.25
C THR A 742 -5.27 13.42 0.22
N GLY A 743 -4.95 12.13 0.34
CA GLY A 743 -5.39 11.07 -0.58
C GLY A 743 -4.94 11.29 -2.03
N SER A 744 -5.65 10.70 -2.99
CA SER A 744 -5.27 10.74 -4.41
C SER A 744 -5.15 12.15 -4.99
N ALA A 745 -5.99 13.10 -4.56
CA ALA A 745 -5.87 14.51 -4.94
C ALA A 745 -4.53 15.13 -4.52
N SER A 746 -3.91 14.65 -3.45
CA SER A 746 -2.62 15.17 -2.98
C SER A 746 -1.42 14.81 -3.86
N LEU A 747 -1.56 13.83 -4.76
CA LEU A 747 -0.47 13.42 -5.66
C LEU A 747 -0.45 14.22 -6.98
N LEU A 748 -1.42 15.13 -7.16
CA LEU A 748 -1.58 15.98 -8.33
C LEU A 748 -1.58 17.45 -7.86
N LEU A 749 -0.42 18.08 -7.94
CA LEU A 749 -0.15 19.42 -7.42
C LEU A 749 -0.76 20.51 -8.30
N PRO A 750 -1.56 21.44 -7.74
CA PRO A 750 -2.17 22.54 -8.48
C PRO A 750 -1.16 23.43 -9.19
N ARG A 751 -1.41 23.72 -10.48
CA ARG A 751 -0.59 24.61 -11.28
C ARG A 751 -0.63 26.06 -10.80
N GLY A 752 0.50 26.74 -11.00
CA GLY A 752 0.74 28.11 -10.51
C GLY A 752 0.96 28.23 -9.00
N VAL A 753 0.79 27.15 -8.22
CA VAL A 753 1.00 27.14 -6.76
C VAL A 753 2.35 26.52 -6.38
N PHE A 754 2.74 25.42 -7.03
CA PHE A 754 3.98 24.70 -6.75
C PHE A 754 5.04 24.92 -7.86
N PRO A 755 6.35 24.90 -7.52
CA PRO A 755 7.42 24.93 -8.51
C PRO A 755 7.33 23.76 -9.51
N SER A 756 7.70 24.02 -10.78
CA SER A 756 7.46 23.09 -11.90
C SER A 756 8.23 21.76 -11.84
N ASP A 757 9.29 21.69 -11.06
CA ASP A 757 10.10 20.51 -10.75
C ASP A 757 9.53 19.66 -9.59
N THR A 758 8.66 20.25 -8.76
CA THR A 758 8.13 19.60 -7.55
C THR A 758 7.16 18.47 -7.89
N GLN A 759 6.31 18.61 -8.92
CA GLN A 759 5.45 17.50 -9.37
C GLN A 759 6.26 16.31 -9.95
N PRO A 760 7.26 16.51 -10.85
CA PRO A 760 8.17 15.43 -11.24
C PRO A 760 8.84 14.73 -10.07
N ALA A 761 9.32 15.48 -9.06
CA ALA A 761 9.92 14.90 -7.85
C ALA A 761 8.90 14.08 -7.03
N LEU A 762 7.68 14.59 -6.86
CA LEU A 762 6.59 13.90 -6.15
C LEU A 762 6.19 12.62 -6.88
N THR A 763 6.10 12.65 -8.21
CA THR A 763 5.82 11.44 -9.03
C THR A 763 6.94 10.41 -8.90
N ALA A 764 8.22 10.82 -8.91
CA ALA A 764 9.36 9.92 -8.75
C ALA A 764 9.38 9.26 -7.36
N MET A 765 9.10 10.04 -6.30
CA MET A 765 8.89 9.56 -4.94
C MET A 765 7.74 8.54 -4.87
N ALA A 766 6.58 8.89 -5.41
CA ALA A 766 5.38 8.08 -5.37
C ALA A 766 5.57 6.71 -6.05
N VAL A 767 6.29 6.66 -7.18
CA VAL A 767 6.65 5.41 -7.88
C VAL A 767 7.70 4.59 -7.10
N ARG A 768 8.57 5.23 -6.31
CA ARG A 768 9.52 4.53 -5.41
C ARG A 768 8.82 3.98 -4.16
N GLN A 769 7.86 4.72 -3.62
CA GLN A 769 7.05 4.37 -2.45
C GLN A 769 6.05 3.23 -2.76
N VAL A 770 5.40 3.28 -3.94
CA VAL A 770 4.47 2.24 -4.43
C VAL A 770 4.92 1.76 -5.82
N PRO A 771 5.86 0.81 -5.90
CA PRO A 771 6.39 0.30 -7.16
C PRO A 771 5.37 -0.49 -7.98
N ALA A 772 5.57 -0.56 -9.31
CA ALA A 772 4.65 -1.24 -10.23
C ALA A 772 4.41 -2.73 -9.90
N GLN A 773 5.40 -3.41 -9.32
CA GLN A 773 5.35 -4.83 -8.92
C GLN A 773 4.24 -5.10 -7.88
N THR A 774 3.86 -4.09 -7.11
CA THR A 774 2.76 -4.18 -6.13
C THR A 774 1.40 -4.44 -6.79
N GLY A 775 1.25 -4.17 -8.10
CA GLY A 775 -0.05 -4.08 -8.78
C GLY A 775 -0.89 -2.87 -8.33
N ASN A 776 -0.30 -1.97 -7.56
CA ASN A 776 -0.93 -0.76 -7.06
C ASN A 776 -0.30 0.48 -7.69
N ALA A 777 -0.96 1.61 -7.54
CA ALA A 777 -0.45 2.93 -7.88
C ALA A 777 -0.55 3.81 -6.64
N ALA A 778 0.32 4.81 -6.49
CA ALA A 778 0.26 5.68 -5.30
C ALA A 778 -1.10 6.39 -5.12
N VAL A 779 -1.84 6.62 -6.21
CA VAL A 779 -3.21 7.16 -6.21
C VAL A 779 -4.31 6.11 -5.97
N GLY A 780 -3.95 4.85 -5.72
CA GLY A 780 -4.89 3.75 -5.50
C GLY A 780 -5.47 3.70 -4.08
N PHE A 781 -6.43 2.79 -3.88
CA PHE A 781 -7.21 2.65 -2.64
C PHE A 781 -6.31 2.42 -1.41
N ALA A 782 -5.56 1.30 -1.38
CA ALA A 782 -4.76 0.94 -0.20
C ALA A 782 -3.64 1.97 0.14
N PRO A 783 -2.91 2.55 -0.84
CA PRO A 783 -2.00 3.66 -0.57
C PRO A 783 -2.69 4.91 -0.03
N THR A 784 -3.84 5.31 -0.58
CA THR A 784 -4.63 6.45 -0.07
C THR A 784 -5.08 6.24 1.37
N ALA A 785 -5.54 5.04 1.70
CA ALA A 785 -5.90 4.67 3.07
C ALA A 785 -4.69 4.75 4.02
N THR A 786 -3.55 4.18 3.61
CA THR A 786 -2.33 4.19 4.42
C THR A 786 -1.79 5.62 4.61
N GLN A 787 -1.92 6.49 3.60
CA GLN A 787 -1.55 7.90 3.65
C GLN A 787 -2.42 8.68 4.65
N THR A 788 -3.74 8.49 4.58
CA THR A 788 -4.71 9.24 5.38
C THR A 788 -4.72 8.80 6.84
N ALA A 789 -4.59 7.50 7.12
CA ALA A 789 -4.38 6.99 8.49
C ALA A 789 -3.13 7.62 9.14
N ARG A 790 -2.01 7.70 8.41
CA ARG A 790 -0.80 8.40 8.89
C ARG A 790 -0.99 9.90 9.08
N LEU A 791 -1.81 10.57 8.27
CA LEU A 791 -2.13 11.98 8.48
C LEU A 791 -2.91 12.19 9.79
N ALA A 792 -3.83 11.27 10.14
CA ALA A 792 -4.53 11.31 11.42
C ALA A 792 -3.55 11.10 12.60
N GLU A 793 -2.75 10.04 12.57
CA GLU A 793 -1.72 9.75 13.58
C GLU A 793 -0.73 10.93 13.76
N ALA A 794 -0.19 11.46 12.66
CA ALA A 794 0.75 12.58 12.70
C ALA A 794 0.11 13.90 13.18
N ARG A 795 -1.21 14.06 13.04
CA ARG A 795 -1.95 15.19 13.63
C ARG A 795 -2.16 15.01 15.12
N GLU A 796 -2.55 13.83 15.58
CA GLU A 796 -2.69 13.50 17.01
C GLU A 796 -1.36 13.65 17.77
N GLN A 797 -0.26 13.23 17.16
CA GLN A 797 1.10 13.37 17.72
C GLN A 797 1.69 14.77 17.55
N GLY A 798 1.10 15.63 16.70
CA GLY A 798 1.63 16.96 16.38
C GLY A 798 2.93 16.94 15.54
N THR A 799 3.16 15.88 14.77
CA THR A 799 4.43 15.57 14.08
C THR A 799 4.44 15.87 12.58
N VAL A 800 3.36 16.43 12.01
CA VAL A 800 3.30 16.84 10.59
C VAL A 800 4.36 17.90 10.27
N GLN A 801 5.32 17.54 9.42
CA GLN A 801 6.36 18.41 8.88
C GLN A 801 5.92 19.03 7.55
N ARG A 802 6.34 20.26 7.28
CA ARG A 802 6.04 21.00 6.04
C ARG A 802 7.33 21.33 5.29
N HIS A 803 7.37 21.01 4.01
CA HIS A 803 8.57 21.06 3.16
C HIS A 803 8.23 21.72 1.82
N SER A 804 9.15 22.51 1.26
CA SER A 804 8.98 23.14 -0.06
C SER A 804 9.22 22.18 -1.25
N SER A 805 9.74 20.99 -0.97
CA SER A 805 10.16 19.99 -1.97
C SER A 805 10.19 18.60 -1.34
N VAL A 806 10.32 17.56 -2.16
CA VAL A 806 10.47 16.17 -1.69
C VAL A 806 11.80 16.00 -0.93
N PRO A 807 11.81 15.39 0.28
CA PRO A 807 13.04 15.11 1.04
C PRO A 807 14.08 14.29 0.26
N GLU A 808 15.36 14.61 0.45
CA GLU A 808 16.49 13.93 -0.21
C GLU A 808 16.48 12.41 0.00
N SER A 809 16.00 11.93 1.16
CA SER A 809 15.84 10.50 1.46
C SER A 809 14.89 9.75 0.52
N TRP A 810 14.07 10.41 -0.29
CA TRP A 810 13.29 9.74 -1.34
C TRP A 810 14.02 9.63 -2.68
N GLN A 811 15.09 10.40 -2.90
CA GLN A 811 15.91 10.32 -4.10
C GLN A 811 16.74 9.04 -4.10
N ARG A 812 16.85 8.35 -5.24
CA ARG A 812 17.73 7.16 -5.32
C ARG A 812 19.20 7.57 -5.23
N PRO A 813 20.05 6.84 -4.50
CA PRO A 813 21.48 7.08 -4.48
C PRO A 813 22.09 6.99 -5.88
N THR A 814 22.87 7.99 -6.30
CA THR A 814 23.60 7.91 -7.57
C THR A 814 24.75 6.91 -7.45
N THR A 815 24.99 6.14 -8.52
CA THR A 815 26.09 5.14 -8.58
C THR A 815 27.49 5.75 -8.39
N ALA A 816 27.65 7.05 -8.63
CA ALA A 816 28.89 7.78 -8.35
C ALA A 816 29.21 7.90 -6.84
N THR A 817 28.20 7.97 -5.97
CA THR A 817 28.40 8.11 -4.51
C THR A 817 28.95 6.84 -3.84
N ALA A 818 28.74 5.67 -4.47
CA ALA A 818 29.16 4.37 -3.93
C ALA A 818 30.68 4.17 -3.93
N SER A 819 31.41 4.74 -4.89
CA SER A 819 32.89 4.61 -4.94
C SER A 819 33.61 5.55 -3.98
N ALA A 820 33.03 6.72 -3.70
CA ALA A 820 33.60 7.69 -2.76
C ALA A 820 33.54 7.18 -1.31
N SER A 821 32.36 6.73 -0.85
CA SER A 821 32.12 6.26 0.51
C SER A 821 32.98 5.03 0.89
N ALA A 822 33.17 4.09 -0.04
CA ALA A 822 34.02 2.92 0.14
C ALA A 822 35.51 3.24 0.44
N SER A 823 35.97 4.46 0.16
CA SER A 823 37.34 4.90 0.40
C SER A 823 37.56 5.67 1.72
N ALA A 824 36.49 6.03 2.43
CA ALA A 824 36.56 6.97 3.57
C ALA A 824 36.73 6.31 4.94
N SER A 825 36.44 5.01 5.08
CA SER A 825 36.40 4.30 6.38
C SER A 825 37.78 3.84 6.89
N ALA A 826 38.77 4.75 6.94
CA ALA A 826 40.10 4.45 7.49
C ALA A 826 40.87 5.68 8.01
N ASN A 827 40.45 6.27 9.16
CA ASN A 827 41.38 6.73 10.20
C ASN A 827 40.68 7.19 11.50
N SER A 828 41.40 7.08 12.61
CA SER A 828 40.96 7.46 13.98
C SER A 828 41.23 8.94 14.31
N PRO A 829 40.61 9.51 15.37
CA PRO A 829 40.27 10.94 15.41
C PRO A 829 41.39 11.88 15.91
N SER A 830 41.17 13.18 15.72
CA SER A 830 41.94 14.27 16.34
C SER A 830 41.04 15.46 16.69
N ALA A 831 41.33 16.12 17.81
CA ALA A 831 40.46 17.11 18.47
C ALA A 831 40.49 18.52 17.81
N PRO A 832 39.48 19.39 18.07
CA PRO A 832 39.15 20.51 17.17
C PRO A 832 39.87 21.83 17.47
N LYS A 833 39.77 22.77 16.52
CA LYS A 833 40.05 24.21 16.72
C LYS A 833 39.08 25.06 15.89
N ALA A 834 38.74 26.26 16.36
CA ALA A 834 37.55 27.02 15.93
C ALA A 834 37.86 28.39 15.26
N SER A 835 36.81 29.01 14.68
CA SER A 835 36.56 30.46 14.43
C SER A 835 36.34 30.91 12.96
N ALA A 836 35.07 30.93 12.53
CA ALA A 836 34.26 32.05 11.96
C ALA A 836 34.91 33.40 11.52
N PRO A 837 34.20 34.30 10.76
CA PRO A 837 33.10 34.14 9.77
C PRO A 837 33.21 35.10 8.52
N ASN A 838 32.08 35.43 7.87
CA ASN A 838 31.80 36.48 6.83
C ASN A 838 32.20 36.19 5.35
N ALA A 839 31.51 36.71 4.31
CA ALA A 839 30.14 37.26 4.17
C ALA A 839 29.74 37.53 2.68
N THR A 840 28.44 37.79 2.43
CA THR A 840 27.81 38.58 1.31
C THR A 840 27.86 38.10 -0.16
N THR A 841 26.64 37.93 -0.73
CA THR A 841 26.07 38.45 -2.02
C THR A 841 27.02 38.87 -3.19
N THR A 842 26.66 38.73 -4.49
CA THR A 842 25.37 39.10 -5.13
C THR A 842 25.20 38.51 -6.56
N THR A 843 23.95 38.36 -7.03
CA THR A 843 23.42 38.31 -8.43
C THR A 843 24.35 38.14 -9.65
N GLY A 844 23.96 37.25 -10.57
CA GLY A 844 24.35 37.33 -11.99
C GLY A 844 23.86 36.17 -12.88
N VAL A 845 22.98 36.47 -13.85
CA VAL A 845 22.58 35.53 -14.94
C VAL A 845 22.80 36.22 -16.28
N PRO A 846 23.42 35.52 -17.25
CA PRO A 846 22.95 35.55 -18.63
C PRO A 846 22.82 34.15 -19.26
N THR A 847 22.21 34.06 -20.43
CA THR A 847 21.65 32.82 -21.01
C THR A 847 22.50 32.20 -22.14
N SER A 848 22.19 30.93 -22.44
CA SER A 848 22.27 30.26 -23.75
C SER A 848 23.63 30.11 -24.46
N GLY A 849 24.04 28.86 -24.70
CA GLY A 849 25.12 28.51 -25.63
C GLY A 849 25.32 26.99 -25.77
N SER A 850 25.13 26.44 -26.97
CA SER A 850 25.30 24.99 -27.26
C SER A 850 26.76 24.65 -27.59
N THR A 851 27.25 23.49 -27.13
CA THR A 851 27.84 22.45 -28.01
C THR A 851 28.22 21.17 -27.25
N THR A 852 28.11 20.03 -27.94
CA THR A 852 28.58 18.72 -27.47
C THR A 852 30.04 18.46 -27.83
N THR A 853 30.89 18.12 -26.87
CA THR A 853 32.20 17.48 -27.10
C THR A 853 32.42 16.35 -26.09
N GLY A 854 32.57 15.12 -26.60
CA GLY A 854 32.93 13.95 -25.78
C GLY A 854 34.45 13.70 -25.78
N PRO A 855 35.08 13.33 -24.65
CA PRO A 855 36.50 13.06 -24.58
C PRO A 855 36.85 11.66 -25.12
N THR A 856 37.62 11.60 -26.20
CA THR A 856 38.27 10.37 -26.69
C THR A 856 39.70 10.24 -26.15
N THR A 857 39.98 9.23 -25.32
CA THR A 857 41.35 8.83 -24.98
C THR A 857 41.52 7.32 -24.87
N THR A 858 42.14 6.74 -25.91
CA THR A 858 43.15 5.66 -25.86
C THR A 858 43.17 4.70 -24.65
N GLY A 859 42.81 3.43 -24.88
CA GLY A 859 43.16 2.32 -23.98
C GLY A 859 44.53 1.69 -24.32
N PRO A 860 45.25 1.10 -23.35
CA PRO A 860 46.48 0.33 -23.58
C PRO A 860 46.21 -1.18 -23.80
N THR A 861 47.07 -1.84 -24.58
CA THR A 861 46.89 -3.26 -24.97
C THR A 861 47.74 -4.22 -24.12
N ALA A 862 47.10 -5.30 -23.64
CA ALA A 862 47.63 -6.62 -23.29
C ALA A 862 49.07 -6.81 -22.74
N THR A 863 49.17 -7.43 -21.57
CA THR A 863 49.96 -8.68 -21.39
C THR A 863 49.56 -9.38 -20.09
N GLY A 864 49.58 -10.71 -20.07
CA GLY A 864 49.30 -11.53 -18.89
C GLY A 864 50.29 -12.69 -18.74
N PRO A 865 50.65 -13.12 -17.52
CA PRO A 865 51.52 -14.28 -17.30
C PRO A 865 50.75 -15.55 -16.87
N THR A 866 51.38 -16.71 -17.10
CA THR A 866 50.82 -18.06 -16.92
C THR A 866 50.87 -18.56 -15.48
N ALA A 867 49.96 -19.47 -15.11
CA ALA A 867 49.99 -20.17 -13.83
C ALA A 867 51.13 -21.22 -13.75
N THR A 868 51.79 -21.29 -12.59
CA THR A 868 52.56 -22.45 -12.10
C THR A 868 52.45 -22.51 -10.58
N GLY A 869 52.45 -23.71 -10.00
CA GLY A 869 52.41 -23.92 -8.54
C GLY A 869 53.33 -25.06 -8.10
N PRO A 870 53.78 -25.10 -6.84
CA PRO A 870 54.54 -26.21 -6.27
C PRO A 870 53.71 -27.10 -5.31
N ALA A 871 54.24 -28.27 -4.96
CA ALA A 871 53.55 -29.33 -4.21
C ALA A 871 53.87 -29.35 -2.70
N ALA A 872 53.18 -30.21 -1.94
CA ALA A 872 53.16 -30.22 -0.47
C ALA A 872 54.23 -31.09 0.22
N THR A 873 54.89 -30.51 1.25
CA THR A 873 55.58 -31.14 2.40
C THR A 873 55.66 -30.08 3.54
N GLY A 874 55.87 -30.38 4.84
CA GLY A 874 55.95 -31.67 5.54
C GLY A 874 56.05 -31.51 7.08
N SER A 875 55.57 -32.52 7.81
CA SER A 875 55.66 -32.81 9.26
C SER A 875 56.67 -32.04 10.15
N THR A 876 56.13 -31.30 11.14
CA THR A 876 56.49 -31.22 12.60
C THR A 876 57.96 -31.31 13.08
N ALA A 877 58.41 -30.36 13.95
CA ALA A 877 58.66 -30.60 15.40
C ALA A 877 59.38 -29.46 16.20
N THR A 878 59.11 -29.43 17.52
CA THR A 878 59.94 -28.95 18.68
C THR A 878 60.36 -27.47 18.92
N GLY A 879 59.77 -26.88 19.99
CA GLY A 879 60.45 -26.09 21.05
C GLY A 879 60.70 -24.57 20.83
N PRO A 880 61.01 -23.77 21.89
CA PRO A 880 61.22 -24.10 23.32
C PRO A 880 60.16 -23.47 24.28
N ALA A 881 60.40 -23.45 25.60
CA ALA A 881 59.47 -22.93 26.63
C ALA A 881 60.16 -22.19 27.81
N ALA A 882 59.42 -21.30 28.49
CA ALA A 882 59.74 -20.62 29.76
C ALA A 882 58.41 -20.11 30.41
N THR A 883 57.96 -20.58 31.60
CA THR A 883 58.24 -20.04 32.96
C THR A 883 58.04 -18.51 33.09
N GLY A 884 57.22 -17.94 33.98
CA GLY A 884 56.32 -18.38 35.08
C GLY A 884 55.70 -17.10 35.73
N PRO A 885 55.15 -17.07 36.98
CA PRO A 885 54.92 -18.12 37.97
C PRO A 885 53.44 -18.23 38.44
N THR A 886 53.16 -19.14 39.38
CA THR A 886 51.88 -19.27 40.12
C THR A 886 51.92 -18.61 41.51
N ALA A 887 50.74 -18.33 42.09
CA ALA A 887 50.52 -18.02 43.51
C ALA A 887 49.53 -19.04 44.11
N SER A 888 49.51 -19.24 45.44
CA SER A 888 48.83 -20.42 46.03
C SER A 888 48.31 -20.26 47.47
N GLY A 889 47.12 -20.83 47.72
CA GLY A 889 46.62 -21.24 49.05
C GLY A 889 45.85 -20.19 49.86
N PRO A 890 45.27 -20.58 51.02
CA PRO A 890 45.28 -21.91 51.64
C PRO A 890 43.88 -22.58 51.71
N ALA A 891 43.84 -23.83 52.17
CA ALA A 891 42.61 -24.55 52.54
C ALA A 891 42.51 -24.76 54.07
N ALA A 892 41.32 -25.04 54.59
CA ALA A 892 41.04 -25.34 56.01
C ALA A 892 40.07 -26.53 56.16
N THR A 893 40.02 -27.16 57.34
CA THR A 893 39.55 -28.56 57.49
C THR A 893 38.64 -28.84 58.71
N GLY A 894 37.53 -29.56 58.46
CA GLY A 894 36.74 -30.31 59.46
C GLY A 894 35.81 -29.49 60.39
N PRO A 895 34.97 -30.15 61.23
CA PRO A 895 34.87 -31.59 61.52
C PRO A 895 33.55 -32.25 61.03
N THR A 896 33.15 -33.39 61.62
CA THR A 896 32.19 -34.39 61.06
C THR A 896 31.15 -34.90 62.09
N ALA A 897 30.20 -35.75 61.64
CA ALA A 897 29.14 -36.49 62.37
C ALA A 897 27.80 -35.74 62.60
N THR A 898 26.60 -36.34 62.53
CA THR A 898 26.16 -37.75 62.23
C THR A 898 24.75 -37.75 61.59
N GLY A 899 24.36 -38.77 60.80
CA GLY A 899 22.99 -38.96 60.26
C GLY A 899 22.08 -39.85 61.14
N PRO A 900 21.09 -40.62 60.60
CA PRO A 900 20.63 -40.74 59.20
C PRO A 900 19.09 -40.84 58.99
N THR A 901 18.62 -40.75 57.72
CA THR A 901 17.69 -41.70 57.01
C THR A 901 17.20 -41.12 55.67
N GLY A 902 16.98 -41.98 54.66
CA GLY A 902 16.32 -41.67 53.37
C GLY A 902 15.26 -42.75 53.05
N PRO A 903 14.98 -43.14 51.78
CA PRO A 903 15.47 -42.58 50.50
C PRO A 903 14.39 -42.41 49.40
N ALA A 904 14.73 -41.72 48.30
CA ALA A 904 14.21 -41.98 46.94
C ALA A 904 15.13 -41.34 45.88
N SER A 905 15.21 -41.91 44.67
CA SER A 905 15.96 -41.37 43.53
C SER A 905 15.11 -41.49 42.27
N VAL A 906 15.10 -40.46 41.42
CA VAL A 906 14.34 -40.44 40.16
C VAL A 906 15.12 -39.67 39.08
N ASN A 907 15.47 -40.34 37.98
CA ASN A 907 15.80 -39.73 36.68
C ASN A 907 16.04 -40.85 35.64
N PRO A 908 15.85 -40.63 34.32
CA PRO A 908 14.93 -39.72 33.63
C PRO A 908 13.89 -40.50 32.78
N ILE A 909 12.97 -39.81 32.08
CA ILE A 909 12.05 -40.44 31.10
C ILE A 909 12.54 -40.18 29.67
N ALA A 910 12.48 -41.21 28.82
CA ALA A 910 12.88 -41.15 27.41
C ALA A 910 11.67 -41.11 26.44
N ARG A 911 11.86 -40.41 25.31
CA ARG A 911 10.93 -40.26 24.18
C ARG A 911 10.63 -41.62 23.51
N ILE A 912 9.35 -41.97 23.32
CA ILE A 912 8.93 -43.22 22.62
C ILE A 912 7.92 -42.91 21.51
N ALA A 913 8.30 -43.20 20.27
CA ALA A 913 7.40 -43.23 19.11
C ALA A 913 6.56 -44.53 19.09
N ARG A 914 5.37 -44.49 18.47
CA ARG A 914 4.51 -45.69 18.30
C ARG A 914 4.05 -45.87 16.86
N THR A 915 4.39 -47.02 16.28
CA THR A 915 3.81 -47.53 15.02
C THR A 915 2.90 -48.74 15.30
N ARG A 916 2.03 -49.07 14.34
CA ARG A 916 0.90 -50.01 14.50
C ARG A 916 1.29 -51.48 14.35
N SER A 917 0.65 -52.38 15.12
CA SER A 917 0.00 -53.63 14.63
C SER A 917 -0.64 -54.43 15.77
N GLY A 918 -1.74 -55.17 15.53
CA GLY A 918 -2.31 -56.12 16.52
C GLY A 918 -3.77 -56.52 16.25
N LYS A 919 -3.99 -57.72 15.70
CA LYS A 919 -5.34 -58.28 15.40
C LYS A 919 -6.05 -58.81 16.65
N GLY A 920 -7.39 -58.94 16.59
CA GLY A 920 -8.20 -59.79 17.47
C GLY A 920 -9.38 -60.43 16.73
N THR A 921 -9.77 -61.65 17.08
CA THR A 921 -10.82 -62.44 16.39
C THR A 921 -11.54 -63.45 17.31
N ALA A 922 -12.86 -63.33 17.44
CA ALA A 922 -13.85 -64.41 17.74
C ALA A 922 -13.70 -65.19 19.09
N THR A 923 -14.67 -65.88 19.73
CA THR A 923 -16.16 -66.11 19.70
C THR A 923 -16.47 -66.90 21.01
N PRO A 924 -17.65 -67.52 21.28
CA PRO A 924 -19.08 -67.34 20.90
C PRO A 924 -19.96 -67.03 22.16
N GLY A 925 -21.31 -67.00 22.19
CA GLY A 925 -22.36 -67.03 21.16
C GLY A 925 -23.76 -67.32 21.77
N GLY A 926 -24.84 -66.97 21.06
CA GLY A 926 -26.25 -67.21 21.42
C GLY A 926 -27.18 -66.94 20.21
N PRO A 927 -28.39 -67.54 20.10
CA PRO A 927 -28.80 -68.08 18.80
C PRO A 927 -30.13 -67.57 18.16
N SER A 928 -30.27 -67.91 16.87
CA SER A 928 -31.51 -68.08 16.06
C SER A 928 -32.02 -66.91 15.20
N GLY A 929 -32.02 -67.11 13.87
CA GLY A 929 -32.75 -66.34 12.83
C GLY A 929 -33.86 -67.22 12.19
N PRO A 930 -34.08 -67.27 10.85
CA PRO A 930 -33.48 -66.56 9.69
C PRO A 930 -34.53 -65.62 9.02
N THR A 931 -34.56 -65.16 7.74
CA THR A 931 -33.81 -65.29 6.45
C THR A 931 -33.82 -63.88 5.77
N GLY A 932 -33.06 -63.48 4.73
CA GLY A 932 -32.89 -63.99 3.35
C GLY A 932 -33.80 -63.22 2.36
N GLY A 933 -33.39 -62.70 1.19
CA GLY A 933 -32.12 -62.75 0.44
C GLY A 933 -32.00 -61.63 -0.64
N SER A 934 -31.17 -61.80 -1.68
CA SER A 934 -30.77 -60.75 -2.65
C SER A 934 -30.88 -61.18 -4.12
N SER A 935 -31.22 -60.27 -5.06
CA SER A 935 -30.69 -60.20 -6.46
C SER A 935 -31.45 -59.22 -7.40
N ALA A 936 -30.79 -58.75 -8.46
CA ALA A 936 -31.37 -58.18 -9.71
C ALA A 936 -31.20 -59.21 -10.88
N PRO A 937 -31.56 -59.00 -12.18
CA PRO A 937 -32.04 -57.79 -12.88
C PRO A 937 -33.14 -57.98 -13.99
N ALA A 938 -33.35 -56.92 -14.81
CA ALA A 938 -33.69 -56.93 -16.27
C ALA A 938 -35.15 -56.80 -16.83
N GLN A 939 -35.32 -55.73 -17.64
CA GLN A 939 -36.12 -55.59 -18.90
C GLN A 939 -37.66 -55.35 -18.92
N GLN A 940 -38.13 -54.93 -20.10
CA GLN A 940 -39.34 -54.16 -20.52
C GLN A 940 -40.44 -55.06 -21.18
N PRO A 941 -41.69 -54.64 -21.59
CA PRO A 941 -41.98 -53.43 -22.42
C PRO A 941 -43.41 -52.78 -22.56
N ARG A 942 -43.42 -51.52 -23.07
CA ARG A 942 -44.26 -50.91 -24.17
C ARG A 942 -45.78 -50.49 -24.09
N VAL A 943 -45.99 -49.16 -24.28
CA VAL A 943 -47.05 -48.36 -25.02
C VAL A 943 -48.57 -48.47 -24.66
N PRO A 944 -49.49 -47.52 -25.07
CA PRO A 944 -49.44 -46.48 -26.12
C PRO A 944 -49.87 -45.00 -25.80
N ARG A 945 -49.81 -44.14 -26.85
CA ARG A 945 -50.28 -42.73 -27.03
C ARG A 945 -51.37 -42.72 -28.16
N PRO A 946 -51.96 -41.60 -28.71
CA PRO A 946 -51.72 -40.14 -28.62
C PRO A 946 -53.07 -39.34 -28.36
N PRO A 947 -53.36 -38.07 -28.82
CA PRO A 947 -52.58 -36.97 -29.43
C PRO A 947 -52.78 -35.54 -28.82
N GLN A 948 -52.25 -34.54 -29.55
CA GLN A 948 -52.14 -33.07 -29.32
C GLN A 948 -53.42 -32.28 -29.78
N PRO A 949 -53.50 -30.91 -29.92
CA PRO A 949 -52.47 -29.85 -30.12
C PRO A 949 -52.54 -28.66 -29.13
N GLY A 950 -51.69 -27.62 -29.18
CA GLY A 950 -50.49 -27.35 -29.99
C GLY A 950 -50.01 -25.89 -29.81
N GLY A 951 -48.80 -25.55 -30.28
CA GLY A 951 -48.24 -24.19 -30.22
C GLY A 951 -47.40 -23.88 -31.47
N GLY A 952 -47.17 -22.59 -31.78
CA GLY A 952 -46.47 -22.19 -33.00
C GLY A 952 -45.85 -20.80 -32.94
N ALA A 953 -44.67 -20.67 -33.55
CA ALA A 953 -43.87 -19.46 -33.76
C ALA A 953 -42.74 -19.79 -34.77
N PRO A 954 -42.00 -18.82 -35.32
CA PRO A 954 -42.28 -17.39 -35.52
C PRO A 954 -42.36 -17.06 -37.04
N SER A 955 -42.47 -15.78 -37.42
CA SER A 955 -42.05 -15.29 -38.76
C SER A 955 -42.17 -13.77 -38.98
N ARG A 956 -41.26 -13.00 -38.39
CA ARG A 956 -40.45 -11.96 -39.08
C ARG A 956 -39.39 -11.38 -38.14
#